data_AF-A0A837RCJ4-F1
#
_entry.id   AF-A0A837RCJ4-F1
#
_cell.length_a   1.000
_cell.length_b   1.000
_cell.length_c   1.000
_cell.angle_alpha   90.00
_cell.angle_beta   90.00
_cell.angle_gamma   90.00
#
_symmetry.space_group_name_H-M   'P 1'
#
loop_
_entity.id
_entity.type
_entity.pdbx_description
1 polymer ?
#
loop_
_entity_poly.entity_id
_entity_poly.type
_entity_poly.pdbx_seq_one_letter_code
_entity_poly.pdbx_strand_id
1 'polypeptide(L)'
;MRIRRQRQIASTVALLIAALSLSACSSQQSSGKVSYRQTAEASLDKGMDNQPEAPYWFPNQLLKWQFSMDKQAKYNVATVPLAKRIDKWQLPTVNKTQDPKMKVVALSIMNASTSGNAPRGINTFDANVFSNWQYIDQLVYWGGSAGEGLIVPPTADVIDAAHKNGVPVLGTVFFPQVVSGGKLKWLNDFLKQDKDGHFPMADKLVAVAKAYGFDGWFINQETDPEVKSFDSAASGKNSQSTTKSGLTKKHAQLMQQLIKEYKQKAGSKLDLMWYDSMTKDGKMDWQNALTKENQSYLVDANMKPVADSMFLNFWWTKKRLASQDLLKKSRDRAEKLGLNPYNLFAGIDVQADGTSTPVRWDLFANQHNVPYTSLGLYAPNWTYTSSETPDEFQSKEETLWVNSHSDPSRSVPSKTSSQWPGVSTYAVEKSAITKQPFVTNFSLGNGYNYFIKGRKVSLRDWNNRSLQAINPTYRWMIDNPSGNDLKAAFDYTDAYDGGNDIQLSGQMRKNKTSTIKLYTTDIPFTTNTQVKVAAKATDKTQLDLVVTLKDGRKKTIKGDQALSSKWQTIDYDVSGLAKKTVKSISLSLTTSKSDTSYRAQLGRLAITGKPQASPTAVESVAIDSRVFDEEGKYAGVNLGWQAASTKHLDHYEIYQRNQNGSRSFLGATDTTNFYLNALERTGQQNETDLMVVPVDIWNQRGPASKVTTLKWPDNRKPKAAFTVDRTLASPGSTIKFTNTSSKNATSFKWQFTGAKQTSSTAKNPTVTYAKAGTYNVTLTAKNKDGQRSVTMKKLITITPKAKGALTVLSKNAKTSASGYTNSSEAPKMAVDGKLSTKWCATGKAPHTLTLDLGHQATVSAVKLAHAKAGGESADMNTKAWTIQVSTDGKHFKDVARTYDNTKATSLNTFAATTARYVRIVVDKPTQVADTAVRIYEMDVLGLNSPLK
;
A
#
# COMPACT_ATOMS: atom_id res chain seq x y z
N MET A 1 -0.83 -46.76 0.37
CA MET A 1 -0.80 -48.24 0.33
C MET A 1 -0.84 -48.66 -1.14
N ARG A 2 0.25 -49.28 -1.65
CA ARG A 2 0.37 -49.97 -2.98
C ARG A 2 0.17 -49.11 -4.26
N ILE A 3 0.88 -49.22 -5.39
CA ILE A 3 1.92 -50.12 -5.93
C ILE A 3 2.66 -49.39 -7.08
N ARG A 4 3.93 -49.78 -7.28
CA ARG A 4 4.90 -49.44 -8.34
C ARG A 4 4.39 -49.70 -9.78
N ARG A 5 4.99 -49.01 -10.77
CA ARG A 5 5.55 -49.66 -11.97
C ARG A 5 6.71 -48.82 -12.56
N GLN A 6 7.90 -49.44 -12.55
CA GLN A 6 9.09 -49.03 -13.31
C GLN A 6 8.90 -49.36 -14.80
N ARG A 7 9.52 -48.59 -15.70
CA ARG A 7 10.02 -49.11 -16.97
C ARG A 7 11.41 -48.54 -17.27
N GLN A 8 12.29 -49.48 -17.63
CA GLN A 8 13.68 -49.31 -18.00
C GLN A 8 13.85 -48.69 -19.39
N ILE A 9 15.04 -48.14 -19.56
CA ILE A 9 15.69 -47.59 -20.75
C ILE A 9 16.11 -48.73 -21.68
N ALA A 10 15.99 -48.53 -22.99
CA ALA A 10 16.83 -49.16 -23.98
C ALA A 10 17.11 -48.16 -25.12
N SER A 11 18.40 -47.94 -25.36
CA SER A 11 18.96 -47.06 -26.38
C SER A 11 19.26 -47.87 -27.64
N THR A 12 18.99 -47.32 -28.82
CA THR A 12 19.64 -47.76 -30.06
C THR A 12 19.94 -46.54 -30.93
N VAL A 13 21.21 -46.41 -31.31
CA VAL A 13 21.78 -45.40 -32.21
C VAL A 13 21.73 -45.95 -33.64
N ALA A 14 21.39 -45.10 -34.62
CA ALA A 14 21.77 -45.31 -36.01
C ALA A 14 22.03 -43.97 -36.71
N LEU A 15 23.16 -43.93 -37.42
CA LEU A 15 23.79 -42.81 -38.11
C LEU A 15 22.91 -42.15 -39.19
N LEU A 16 23.09 -40.85 -39.39
CA LEU A 16 22.58 -40.12 -40.56
C LEU A 16 23.74 -39.44 -41.29
N ILE A 17 23.76 -39.71 -42.60
CA ILE A 17 24.73 -39.28 -43.61
C ILE A 17 24.59 -37.77 -43.87
N ALA A 18 25.72 -37.10 -44.03
CA ALA A 18 25.82 -35.70 -44.40
C ALA A 18 25.48 -35.47 -45.88
N ALA A 19 24.65 -34.48 -46.16
CA ALA A 19 24.61 -33.80 -47.46
C ALA A 19 24.38 -32.30 -47.23
N LEU A 20 25.43 -31.53 -47.46
CA LEU A 20 25.42 -30.06 -47.52
C LEU A 20 24.69 -29.61 -48.79
N SER A 21 23.67 -28.78 -48.64
CA SER A 21 23.26 -27.84 -49.69
C SER A 21 22.99 -26.48 -49.07
N LEU A 22 23.84 -25.52 -49.45
CA LEU A 22 23.72 -24.10 -49.16
C LEU A 22 22.50 -23.54 -49.92
N SER A 23 21.58 -22.90 -49.21
CA SER A 23 20.63 -21.96 -49.82
C SER A 23 20.16 -20.92 -48.80
N ALA A 24 20.56 -19.68 -49.11
CA ALA A 24 19.98 -18.39 -48.75
C ALA A 24 19.49 -18.16 -47.30
N CYS A 25 20.23 -17.29 -46.61
CA CYS A 25 19.78 -16.63 -45.39
C CYS A 25 18.51 -15.81 -45.63
N SER A 26 17.37 -16.34 -45.19
CA SER A 26 16.24 -15.54 -44.70
C SER A 26 15.97 -15.97 -43.26
N SER A 27 16.51 -15.24 -42.29
CA SER A 27 16.23 -15.46 -40.87
C SER A 27 14.82 -14.95 -40.55
N GLN A 28 13.82 -15.70 -41.00
CA GLN A 28 12.46 -15.59 -40.51
C GLN A 28 12.45 -16.27 -39.14
N GLN A 29 12.69 -15.46 -38.10
CA GLN A 29 12.71 -15.90 -36.71
C GLN A 29 11.30 -16.38 -36.36
N SER A 30 11.06 -17.68 -36.47
CA SER A 30 9.79 -18.30 -36.15
C SER A 30 9.48 -18.06 -34.66
N SER A 31 8.36 -17.41 -34.40
CA SER A 31 7.83 -17.21 -33.06
C SER A 31 7.36 -18.56 -32.51
N GLY A 32 8.27 -19.35 -31.95
CA GLY A 32 7.92 -20.57 -31.24
C GLY A 32 6.89 -20.25 -30.15
N LYS A 33 5.77 -20.98 -30.11
CA LYS A 33 4.73 -20.86 -29.07
C LYS A 33 5.40 -20.92 -27.69
N VAL A 34 5.40 -19.81 -26.96
CA VAL A 34 5.93 -19.75 -25.60
C VAL A 34 5.04 -20.61 -24.70
N SER A 35 5.64 -21.61 -24.04
CA SER A 35 4.94 -22.42 -23.04
C SER A 35 4.97 -21.70 -21.69
N TYR A 36 3.80 -21.44 -21.11
CA TYR A 36 3.68 -20.89 -19.76
C TYR A 36 3.44 -22.01 -18.74
N ARG A 37 4.15 -21.93 -17.62
CA ARG A 37 3.88 -22.74 -16.42
C ARG A 37 3.18 -21.88 -15.39
N GLN A 38 1.94 -22.25 -15.07
CA GLN A 38 1.16 -21.61 -14.01
C GLN A 38 1.92 -21.68 -12.68
N THR A 39 2.09 -20.53 -12.02
CA THR A 39 2.73 -20.49 -10.71
C THR A 39 1.74 -20.91 -9.62
N ALA A 40 2.26 -21.49 -8.54
CA ALA A 40 1.50 -21.71 -7.32
C ALA A 40 1.25 -20.40 -6.56
N GLU A 41 0.31 -20.43 -5.62
CA GLU A 41 0.10 -19.37 -4.62
C GLU A 41 1.40 -19.04 -3.88
N ALA A 42 1.52 -17.79 -3.44
CA ALA A 42 2.66 -17.37 -2.64
C ALA A 42 2.61 -18.07 -1.27
N SER A 43 3.73 -18.68 -0.86
CA SER A 43 3.83 -19.36 0.43
C SER A 43 4.26 -18.44 1.58
N LEU A 44 4.65 -17.20 1.27
CA LEU A 44 5.06 -16.18 2.23
C LEU A 44 4.35 -14.87 1.92
N ASP A 45 3.54 -14.43 2.88
CA ASP A 45 2.80 -13.16 2.85
C ASP A 45 3.48 -12.14 3.77
N LYS A 46 4.71 -11.75 3.42
CA LYS A 46 5.51 -10.76 4.16
C LYS A 46 6.49 -10.08 3.21
N GLY A 47 6.67 -8.77 3.36
CA GLY A 47 7.76 -8.01 2.74
C GLY A 47 9.16 -8.44 3.22
N MET A 48 10.06 -8.74 2.29
CA MET A 48 11.49 -8.95 2.60
C MET A 48 12.18 -7.63 3.01
N ASP A 49 13.28 -7.73 3.74
CA ASP A 49 13.92 -6.58 4.42
C ASP A 49 14.48 -5.49 3.47
N ASN A 50 14.60 -5.77 2.16
CA ASN A 50 15.01 -4.81 1.13
C ASN A 50 13.85 -4.28 0.28
N GLN A 51 12.61 -4.44 0.73
CA GLN A 51 11.44 -3.82 0.11
C GLN A 51 11.66 -2.30 0.00
N PRO A 52 11.49 -1.71 -1.20
CA PRO A 52 11.41 -0.26 -1.33
C PRO A 52 10.23 0.29 -0.52
N GLU A 53 10.44 1.42 0.14
CA GLU A 53 9.46 2.03 1.03
C GLU A 53 9.09 3.43 0.54
N ALA A 54 7.79 3.75 0.64
CA ALA A 54 7.29 5.09 0.40
C ALA A 54 7.79 6.06 1.47
N PRO A 55 8.29 7.25 1.09
CA PRO A 55 8.92 8.14 2.05
C PRO A 55 7.88 8.86 2.92
N TYR A 56 8.32 9.21 4.12
CA TYR A 56 7.59 10.06 5.07
C TYR A 56 8.61 10.77 5.96
N TRP A 57 8.28 11.96 6.46
CA TRP A 57 9.26 12.75 7.21
C TRP A 57 8.67 13.54 8.37
N PHE A 58 9.49 13.72 9.39
CA PHE A 58 9.41 14.88 10.28
C PHE A 58 10.08 16.11 9.61
N PRO A 59 9.73 17.34 10.02
CA PRO A 59 10.27 18.57 9.40
C PRO A 59 11.81 18.59 9.29
N ASN A 60 12.52 18.20 10.35
CA ASN A 60 13.98 18.17 10.37
C ASN A 60 14.61 17.13 9.43
N GLN A 61 13.90 16.08 9.07
CA GLN A 61 14.33 15.07 8.11
C GLN A 61 14.14 15.58 6.67
N LEU A 62 12.97 16.15 6.37
CA LEU A 62 12.71 16.70 5.04
C LEU A 62 13.63 17.87 4.69
N LEU A 63 13.97 18.72 5.66
CA LEU A 63 14.95 19.79 5.47
C LEU A 63 16.33 19.27 5.01
N LYS A 64 16.69 18.03 5.36
CA LYS A 64 17.94 17.37 4.95
C LYS A 64 17.79 16.52 3.69
N TRP A 65 16.58 16.22 3.25
CA TRP A 65 16.33 15.33 2.12
C TRP A 65 16.86 15.92 0.82
N GLN A 66 17.45 15.06 -0.01
CA GLN A 66 17.89 15.35 -1.37
C GLN A 66 17.61 14.12 -2.23
N PHE A 67 16.93 14.31 -3.36
CA PHE A 67 16.53 13.20 -4.24
C PHE A 67 17.72 12.33 -4.69
N SER A 68 18.85 12.94 -5.05
CA SER A 68 20.05 12.25 -5.51
C SER A 68 20.74 11.38 -4.44
N MET A 69 20.51 11.66 -3.16
CA MET A 69 21.11 10.93 -2.04
C MET A 69 20.22 9.80 -1.52
N ASP A 70 18.95 9.77 -1.94
CA ASP A 70 17.99 8.76 -1.53
C ASP A 70 17.98 7.59 -2.54
N LYS A 71 18.60 6.48 -2.14
CA LYS A 71 18.69 5.25 -2.95
C LYS A 71 17.33 4.64 -3.28
N GLN A 72 16.29 4.97 -2.52
CA GLN A 72 14.93 4.46 -2.73
C GLN A 72 14.07 5.41 -3.57
N ALA A 73 14.49 6.66 -3.75
CA ALA A 73 13.69 7.68 -4.44
C ALA A 73 13.25 7.25 -5.85
N LYS A 74 14.12 6.55 -6.60
CA LYS A 74 13.80 6.09 -7.96
C LYS A 74 12.59 5.14 -8.05
N TYR A 75 12.29 4.38 -6.99
CA TYR A 75 11.13 3.48 -6.95
C TYR A 75 9.82 4.23 -6.64
N ASN A 76 9.93 5.46 -6.13
CA ASN A 76 8.81 6.30 -5.69
C ASN A 76 8.38 7.34 -6.72
N VAL A 77 8.99 7.36 -7.91
CA VAL A 77 8.62 8.28 -8.98
C VAL A 77 7.40 7.75 -9.73
N ALA A 78 6.36 8.58 -9.82
CA ALA A 78 5.21 8.34 -10.70
C ALA A 78 5.64 8.39 -12.17
N THR A 79 5.09 7.50 -12.99
CA THR A 79 5.41 7.40 -14.42
C THR A 79 4.28 7.83 -15.33
N VAL A 80 3.08 8.00 -14.80
CA VAL A 80 1.91 8.44 -15.54
C VAL A 80 1.70 9.94 -15.31
N PRO A 81 1.78 10.78 -16.37
CA PRO A 81 1.47 12.19 -16.24
C PRO A 81 -0.03 12.42 -16.03
N LEU A 82 -0.40 13.49 -15.33
CA LEU A 82 -1.79 13.87 -15.09
C LEU A 82 -2.56 14.03 -16.41
N ALA A 83 -3.54 13.15 -16.64
CA ALA A 83 -4.33 13.15 -17.86
C ALA A 83 -5.29 14.35 -17.90
N LYS A 84 -5.43 14.95 -19.09
CA LYS A 84 -6.44 15.99 -19.30
C LYS A 84 -7.84 15.38 -19.33
N ARG A 85 -8.75 15.93 -18.53
CA ARG A 85 -10.18 15.60 -18.57
C ARG A 85 -10.94 16.48 -19.57
N ILE A 86 -12.05 15.94 -20.06
CA ILE A 86 -13.06 16.72 -20.78
C ILE A 86 -13.55 17.84 -19.85
N ASP A 87 -13.77 19.02 -20.41
CA ASP A 87 -14.36 20.13 -19.66
C ASP A 87 -15.72 19.72 -19.07
N LYS A 88 -15.91 19.97 -17.77
CA LYS A 88 -17.12 19.56 -17.04
C LYS A 88 -18.39 20.17 -17.61
N TRP A 89 -18.29 21.34 -18.25
CA TRP A 89 -19.41 22.00 -18.93
C TRP A 89 -19.80 21.36 -20.27
N GLN A 90 -18.94 20.52 -20.84
CA GLN A 90 -19.21 19.78 -22.07
C GLN A 90 -19.69 18.34 -21.82
N LEU A 91 -19.75 17.93 -20.56
CA LEU A 91 -20.19 16.61 -20.15
C LEU A 91 -21.72 16.61 -19.97
N PRO A 92 -22.40 15.52 -20.38
CA PRO A 92 -23.83 15.40 -20.14
C PRO A 92 -24.11 15.16 -18.66
N THR A 93 -25.06 15.89 -18.09
CA THR A 93 -25.69 15.49 -16.83
C THR A 93 -26.59 14.28 -17.08
N VAL A 94 -26.49 13.24 -16.27
CA VAL A 94 -27.32 12.03 -16.38
C VAL A 94 -28.54 12.06 -15.46
N ASN A 95 -28.57 12.99 -14.50
CA ASN A 95 -29.74 13.27 -13.68
C ASN A 95 -29.90 14.80 -13.46
N LYS A 96 -31.08 15.23 -13.02
CA LYS A 96 -31.45 16.66 -12.92
C LYS A 96 -30.80 17.43 -11.78
N THR A 97 -30.16 16.74 -10.83
CA THR A 97 -29.57 17.34 -9.62
C THR A 97 -28.06 17.53 -9.72
N GLN A 98 -27.44 17.03 -10.79
CA GLN A 98 -26.02 17.23 -11.04
C GLN A 98 -25.69 18.68 -11.42
N ASP A 99 -24.64 19.23 -10.82
CA ASP A 99 -24.13 20.57 -11.10
C ASP A 99 -22.65 20.53 -11.55
N PRO A 100 -22.31 20.98 -12.77
CA PRO A 100 -20.94 21.04 -13.25
C PRO A 100 -20.05 22.03 -12.48
N LYS A 101 -20.58 22.95 -11.68
CA LYS A 101 -19.80 23.85 -10.82
C LYS A 101 -19.25 23.16 -9.57
N MET A 102 -20.03 22.24 -8.99
CA MET A 102 -19.68 21.52 -7.78
C MET A 102 -18.41 20.70 -8.00
N LYS A 103 -17.50 20.69 -7.02
CA LYS A 103 -16.35 19.78 -7.00
C LYS A 103 -16.46 18.76 -5.86
N VAL A 104 -15.68 17.69 -5.94
CA VAL A 104 -15.53 16.71 -4.86
C VAL A 104 -14.05 16.49 -4.54
N VAL A 105 -13.68 16.56 -3.26
CA VAL A 105 -12.38 16.11 -2.78
C VAL A 105 -12.54 14.90 -1.86
N ALA A 106 -11.65 13.91 -2.00
CA ALA A 106 -11.55 12.76 -1.11
C ALA A 106 -10.25 12.84 -0.30
N LEU A 107 -10.35 12.89 1.03
CA LEU A 107 -9.22 12.72 1.95
C LEU A 107 -9.18 11.25 2.34
N SER A 108 -8.48 10.44 1.54
CA SER A 108 -8.57 8.97 1.60
C SER A 108 -7.28 8.36 2.14
N ILE A 109 -7.41 7.43 3.10
CA ILE A 109 -6.32 6.54 3.50
C ILE A 109 -6.18 5.48 2.41
N MET A 110 -5.22 5.72 1.51
CA MET A 110 -4.99 4.82 0.37
C MET A 110 -4.12 3.62 0.77
N ASN A 111 -3.41 3.70 1.89
CA ASN A 111 -2.46 2.70 2.34
C ASN A 111 -2.65 2.45 3.84
N ALA A 112 -2.48 1.21 4.29
CA ALA A 112 -2.86 0.77 5.64
C ALA A 112 -2.19 1.54 6.80
N SER A 113 -1.00 2.10 6.55
CA SER A 113 -0.23 2.89 7.50
C SER A 113 0.50 4.03 6.79
N THR A 114 1.16 4.93 7.54
CA THR A 114 2.04 5.95 6.92
C THR A 114 3.35 5.31 6.47
N SER A 115 3.93 4.47 7.32
CA SER A 115 5.18 3.75 7.11
C SER A 115 4.97 2.36 6.52
N GLY A 116 6.04 1.74 5.99
CA GLY A 116 6.07 0.35 5.55
C GLY A 116 5.45 0.05 4.17
N ASN A 117 4.95 1.07 3.47
CA ASN A 117 4.25 0.88 2.20
C ASN A 117 5.22 0.66 1.03
N ALA A 118 4.98 -0.37 0.23
CA ALA A 118 5.67 -0.55 -1.05
C ALA A 118 5.14 0.50 -2.06
N PRO A 119 6.03 1.20 -2.80
CA PRO A 119 5.62 2.25 -3.74
C PRO A 119 4.68 1.77 -4.85
N ARG A 120 4.74 0.46 -5.19
CA ARG A 120 3.99 -0.16 -6.29
C ARG A 120 3.36 -1.51 -5.94
N GLY A 121 2.93 -1.65 -4.68
CA GLY A 121 2.34 -2.88 -4.17
C GLY A 121 3.30 -4.07 -4.15
N ILE A 122 2.78 -5.23 -3.74
CA ILE A 122 3.52 -6.50 -3.65
C ILE A 122 2.59 -7.66 -4.04
N ASN A 123 3.04 -8.90 -3.84
CA ASN A 123 2.29 -10.13 -4.11
C ASN A 123 1.22 -10.44 -3.05
N THR A 124 0.38 -9.46 -2.72
CA THR A 124 -0.76 -9.57 -1.79
C THR A 124 -2.03 -9.05 -2.47
N PHE A 125 -3.19 -9.61 -2.15
CA PHE A 125 -4.45 -9.16 -2.74
C PHE A 125 -4.90 -7.82 -2.15
N ASP A 126 -4.69 -7.67 -0.85
CA ASP A 126 -5.21 -6.59 -0.03
C ASP A 126 -4.64 -5.23 -0.43
N ALA A 127 -5.51 -4.34 -0.90
CA ALA A 127 -5.22 -2.95 -1.22
C ALA A 127 -6.53 -2.15 -1.40
N ASN A 128 -6.52 -0.87 -1.02
CA ASN A 128 -7.59 0.07 -1.39
C ASN A 128 -7.51 0.37 -2.90
N VAL A 129 -8.24 -0.41 -3.70
CA VAL A 129 -8.34 -0.30 -5.17
C VAL A 129 -9.48 0.64 -5.61
N PHE A 130 -9.54 1.84 -5.03
CA PHE A 130 -10.49 2.89 -5.38
C PHE A 130 -10.59 3.08 -6.91
N SER A 131 -11.80 3.10 -7.44
CA SER A 131 -12.06 3.17 -8.89
C SER A 131 -13.11 4.20 -9.29
N ASN A 132 -13.70 4.94 -8.33
CA ASN A 132 -14.70 6.00 -8.54
C ASN A 132 -14.08 7.37 -8.91
N TRP A 133 -12.96 7.35 -9.65
CA TRP A 133 -12.19 8.55 -10.00
C TRP A 133 -13.01 9.59 -10.76
N GLN A 134 -14.03 9.18 -11.52
CA GLN A 134 -14.89 10.08 -12.29
C GLN A 134 -15.63 11.10 -11.43
N TYR A 135 -15.86 10.80 -10.15
CA TYR A 135 -16.63 11.68 -9.26
C TYR A 135 -15.76 12.68 -8.51
N ILE A 136 -14.45 12.41 -8.34
CA ILE A 136 -13.56 13.29 -7.58
C ILE A 136 -12.79 14.24 -8.49
N ASP A 137 -12.68 15.48 -8.07
CA ASP A 137 -11.88 16.53 -8.70
C ASP A 137 -10.44 16.55 -8.17
N GLN A 138 -10.23 16.05 -6.95
CA GLN A 138 -8.92 15.99 -6.31
C GLN A 138 -8.89 14.88 -5.27
N LEU A 139 -7.75 14.20 -5.15
CA LEU A 139 -7.46 13.26 -4.07
C LEU A 139 -6.47 13.93 -3.11
N VAL A 140 -6.76 13.89 -1.81
CA VAL A 140 -5.75 14.09 -0.77
C VAL A 140 -5.35 12.71 -0.26
N TYR A 141 -4.09 12.36 -0.46
CA TYR A 141 -3.49 11.15 0.09
C TYR A 141 -3.34 11.33 1.59
N TRP A 142 -4.28 10.80 2.36
CA TRP A 142 -4.32 10.98 3.80
C TRP A 142 -3.30 10.06 4.46
N GLY A 143 -2.44 10.66 5.28
CA GLY A 143 -1.42 9.97 6.06
C GLY A 143 -0.72 10.93 7.01
N GLY A 144 0.14 10.39 7.86
CA GLY A 144 0.91 11.14 8.83
C GLY A 144 0.46 10.85 10.26
N SER A 145 1.42 10.69 11.15
CA SER A 145 1.18 10.45 12.58
C SER A 145 2.38 10.93 13.40
N ALA A 146 2.15 11.19 14.69
CA ALA A 146 3.22 11.59 15.62
C ALA A 146 4.33 10.53 15.76
N GLY A 147 4.02 9.26 15.45
CA GLY A 147 4.95 8.14 15.56
C GLY A 147 5.68 7.78 14.27
N GLU A 148 5.11 8.09 13.11
CA GLU A 148 5.68 7.68 11.83
C GLU A 148 6.31 8.87 11.10
N GLY A 149 5.65 10.02 11.05
CA GLY A 149 6.11 11.20 10.31
C GLY A 149 4.93 12.10 9.95
N LEU A 150 5.16 13.38 9.69
CA LEU A 150 4.11 14.39 9.52
C LEU A 150 3.88 14.81 8.07
N ILE A 151 4.91 14.64 7.23
CA ILE A 151 4.94 15.12 5.86
C ILE A 151 5.00 13.89 4.96
N VAL A 152 3.90 13.62 4.25
CA VAL A 152 3.65 12.35 3.58
C VAL A 152 3.28 12.61 2.12
N PRO A 153 4.18 12.35 1.16
CA PRO A 153 3.82 12.32 -0.24
C PRO A 153 2.98 11.06 -0.57
N PRO A 154 2.16 11.11 -1.64
CA PRO A 154 1.46 9.93 -2.12
C PRO A 154 2.42 8.87 -2.67
N THR A 155 2.01 7.60 -2.61
CA THR A 155 2.75 6.48 -3.22
C THR A 155 2.63 6.50 -4.75
N ALA A 156 3.65 6.02 -5.46
CA ALA A 156 3.71 6.08 -6.92
C ALA A 156 2.52 5.38 -7.61
N ASP A 157 2.06 4.25 -7.08
CA ASP A 157 0.90 3.53 -7.61
C ASP A 157 -0.42 4.30 -7.51
N VAL A 158 -0.61 5.08 -6.45
CA VAL A 158 -1.78 5.93 -6.27
C VAL A 158 -1.71 7.14 -7.18
N ILE A 159 -0.54 7.77 -7.30
CA ILE A 159 -0.33 8.87 -8.24
C ILE A 159 -0.65 8.38 -9.65
N ASP A 160 -0.08 7.25 -10.07
CA ASP A 160 -0.25 6.72 -11.42
C ASP A 160 -1.71 6.35 -11.73
N ALA A 161 -2.42 5.73 -10.78
CA ALA A 161 -3.84 5.42 -10.91
C ALA A 161 -4.71 6.69 -11.05
N ALA A 162 -4.49 7.68 -10.19
CA ALA A 162 -5.22 8.94 -10.19
C ALA A 162 -4.94 9.76 -11.46
N HIS A 163 -3.66 9.89 -11.84
CA HIS A 163 -3.20 10.62 -13.01
C HIS A 163 -3.74 10.03 -14.32
N LYS A 164 -3.76 8.71 -14.45
CA LYS A 164 -4.39 8.02 -15.60
C LYS A 164 -5.86 8.42 -15.76
N ASN A 165 -6.55 8.63 -14.64
CA ASN A 165 -7.93 9.08 -14.60
C ASN A 165 -8.09 10.61 -14.59
N GLY A 166 -7.00 11.38 -14.64
CA GLY A 166 -6.98 12.85 -14.66
C GLY A 166 -7.36 13.50 -13.32
N VAL A 167 -7.07 12.83 -12.20
CA VAL A 167 -7.26 13.36 -10.85
C VAL A 167 -5.91 13.81 -10.29
N PRO A 168 -5.75 15.10 -9.91
CA PRO A 168 -4.58 15.55 -9.18
C PRO A 168 -4.55 14.97 -7.75
N VAL A 169 -3.37 14.64 -7.26
CA VAL A 169 -3.14 14.07 -5.93
C VAL A 169 -2.30 15.00 -5.07
N LEU A 170 -2.82 15.35 -3.90
CA LEU A 170 -2.08 16.12 -2.89
C LEU A 170 -1.48 15.18 -1.85
N GLY A 171 -0.23 15.43 -1.47
CA GLY A 171 0.35 14.87 -0.24
C GLY A 171 -0.23 15.55 1.00
N THR A 172 0.06 15.01 2.17
CA THR A 172 -0.44 15.55 3.45
C THR A 172 0.71 16.09 4.30
N VAL A 173 0.52 17.30 4.85
CA VAL A 173 1.28 17.84 5.97
C VAL A 173 0.34 17.89 7.17
N PHE A 174 0.51 16.97 8.11
CA PHE A 174 -0.37 16.84 9.27
C PHE A 174 0.37 17.16 10.57
N PHE A 175 -0.11 18.16 11.31
CA PHE A 175 0.37 18.47 12.66
C PHE A 175 -0.64 17.94 13.68
N PRO A 176 -0.41 16.79 14.35
CA PRO A 176 -1.42 16.13 15.16
C PRO A 176 -1.84 16.95 16.38
N GLN A 177 -3.02 16.65 16.92
CA GLN A 177 -3.42 17.17 18.23
C GLN A 177 -2.47 16.67 19.33
N VAL A 178 -2.31 17.45 20.41
CA VAL A 178 -1.40 17.11 21.52
C VAL A 178 -1.78 15.78 22.18
N VAL A 179 -3.07 15.49 22.31
CA VAL A 179 -3.58 14.20 22.82
C VAL A 179 -3.13 13.00 21.98
N SER A 180 -2.85 13.22 20.69
CA SER A 180 -2.35 12.21 19.74
C SER A 180 -0.83 12.30 19.54
N GLY A 181 -0.11 12.95 20.46
CA GLY A 181 1.34 13.07 20.43
C GLY A 181 1.88 14.28 19.65
N GLY A 182 1.00 15.21 19.25
CA GLY A 182 1.37 16.46 18.59
C GLY A 182 2.35 17.31 19.41
N LYS A 183 3.31 17.95 18.73
CA LYS A 183 4.34 18.78 19.37
C LYS A 183 4.47 20.10 18.65
N LEU A 184 4.31 21.21 19.39
CA LEU A 184 4.46 22.56 18.84
C LEU A 184 5.86 22.79 18.25
N LYS A 185 6.88 22.09 18.75
CA LYS A 185 8.23 22.09 18.17
C LYS A 185 8.23 21.75 16.68
N TRP A 186 7.42 20.79 16.23
CA TRP A 186 7.38 20.41 14.82
C TRP A 186 6.80 21.52 13.94
N LEU A 187 5.79 22.23 14.42
CA LEU A 187 5.28 23.43 13.75
C LEU A 187 6.37 24.50 13.68
N ASN A 188 7.11 24.73 14.77
CA ASN A 188 8.21 25.70 14.80
C ASN A 188 9.35 25.34 13.85
N ASP A 189 9.72 24.06 13.78
CA ASP A 189 10.73 23.58 12.84
C ASP A 189 10.28 23.75 11.38
N PHE A 190 8.98 23.53 11.11
CA PHE A 190 8.38 23.67 9.79
C PHE A 190 8.27 25.14 9.34
N LEU A 191 7.93 26.05 10.27
CA LEU A 191 7.80 27.49 10.04
C LEU A 191 9.12 28.25 10.19
N LYS A 192 10.26 27.55 10.29
CA LYS A 192 11.56 28.21 10.45
C LYS A 192 11.91 28.97 9.17
N GLN A 193 12.19 30.27 9.33
CA GLN A 193 12.78 31.10 8.28
C GLN A 193 14.31 31.05 8.33
N ASP A 194 14.95 31.23 7.19
CA ASP A 194 16.39 31.51 7.12
C ASP A 194 16.70 32.97 7.47
N LYS A 195 17.97 33.36 7.34
CA LYS A 195 18.45 34.72 7.65
C LYS A 195 17.84 35.81 6.77
N ASP A 196 17.34 35.45 5.60
CA ASP A 196 16.78 36.36 4.60
C ASP A 196 15.24 36.38 4.67
N GLY A 197 14.65 35.63 5.61
CA GLY A 197 13.20 35.56 5.83
C GLY A 197 12.49 34.53 4.94
N HIS A 198 13.21 33.74 4.15
CA HIS A 198 12.63 32.69 3.32
C HIS A 198 12.30 31.44 4.13
N PHE A 199 11.35 30.63 3.65
CA PHE A 199 10.99 29.35 4.26
C PHE A 199 11.64 28.18 3.50
N PRO A 200 12.74 27.58 3.99
CA PRO A 200 13.36 26.42 3.32
C PRO A 200 12.41 25.23 3.18
N MET A 201 11.39 25.14 4.04
CA MET A 201 10.35 24.13 3.94
C MET A 201 9.50 24.29 2.67
N ALA A 202 9.19 25.52 2.25
CA ALA A 202 8.46 25.77 1.01
C ALA A 202 9.22 25.23 -0.21
N ASP A 203 10.55 25.39 -0.25
CA ASP A 203 11.40 24.82 -1.29
C ASP A 203 11.34 23.29 -1.30
N LYS A 204 11.40 22.66 -0.12
CA LYS A 204 11.34 21.20 0.00
C LYS A 204 10.01 20.63 -0.47
N LEU A 205 8.89 21.26 -0.10
CA LEU A 205 7.56 20.82 -0.53
C LEU A 205 7.41 20.87 -2.05
N VAL A 206 7.90 21.94 -2.70
CA VAL A 206 7.91 22.06 -4.17
C VAL A 206 8.86 21.04 -4.81
N ALA A 207 10.06 20.86 -4.25
CA ALA A 207 11.05 19.93 -4.77
C ALA A 207 10.57 18.48 -4.73
N VAL A 208 9.95 18.05 -3.62
CA VAL A 208 9.39 16.69 -3.47
C VAL A 208 8.24 16.46 -4.46
N ALA A 209 7.28 17.39 -4.53
CA ALA A 209 6.14 17.29 -5.46
C ALA A 209 6.60 17.15 -6.92
N LYS A 210 7.58 17.96 -7.34
CA LYS A 210 8.16 17.87 -8.69
C LYS A 210 8.95 16.59 -8.92
N ALA A 211 9.69 16.11 -7.92
CA ALA A 211 10.57 14.95 -8.09
C ALA A 211 9.81 13.62 -8.15
N TYR A 212 8.76 13.46 -7.33
CA TYR A 212 7.91 12.27 -7.37
C TYR A 212 6.72 12.39 -8.32
N GLY A 213 6.39 13.60 -8.77
CA GLY A 213 5.42 13.85 -9.82
C GLY A 213 3.97 13.87 -9.33
N PHE A 214 3.68 14.55 -8.21
CA PHE A 214 2.32 14.78 -7.72
C PHE A 214 2.01 16.28 -7.59
N ASP A 215 0.75 16.63 -7.30
CA ASP A 215 0.17 17.92 -7.66
C ASP A 215 0.05 18.93 -6.52
N GLY A 216 0.68 18.69 -5.37
CA GLY A 216 0.76 19.67 -4.29
C GLY A 216 0.45 19.11 -2.91
N TRP A 217 -0.03 19.95 -2.00
CA TRP A 217 -0.09 19.63 -0.58
C TRP A 217 -1.39 20.08 0.10
N PHE A 218 -1.91 19.20 0.95
CA PHE A 218 -2.94 19.52 1.93
C PHE A 218 -2.27 19.77 3.29
N ILE A 219 -2.54 20.92 3.91
CA ILE A 219 -2.01 21.26 5.23
C ILE A 219 -3.13 21.20 6.26
N ASN A 220 -2.95 20.30 7.24
CA ASN A 220 -3.82 20.18 8.40
C ASN A 220 -3.04 20.50 9.68
N GLN A 221 -3.27 21.70 10.19
CA GLN A 221 -2.68 22.14 11.45
C GLN A 221 -3.67 21.87 12.59
N GLU A 222 -3.37 20.91 13.46
CA GLU A 222 -4.23 20.53 14.60
C GLU A 222 -3.48 20.60 15.95
N THR A 223 -2.21 20.98 15.94
CA THR A 223 -1.41 21.06 17.16
C THR A 223 -1.68 22.35 17.95
N ASP A 224 -2.36 22.22 19.09
CA ASP A 224 -2.42 23.24 20.14
C ASP A 224 -2.41 22.55 21.51
N PRO A 225 -1.61 22.97 22.50
CA PRO A 225 -1.77 22.51 23.89
C PRO A 225 -3.06 23.00 24.55
N GLU A 226 -3.73 24.02 24.01
CA GLU A 226 -5.04 24.49 24.48
C GLU A 226 -6.16 24.06 23.52
N VAL A 227 -6.50 22.77 23.49
CA VAL A 227 -7.64 22.29 22.68
C VAL A 227 -8.93 22.37 23.47
N LYS A 228 -9.95 23.06 22.93
CA LYS A 228 -11.34 22.81 23.34
C LYS A 228 -11.77 21.52 22.66
N SER A 229 -11.79 20.40 23.40
CA SER A 229 -12.31 19.14 22.85
C SER A 229 -13.76 19.29 22.38
N PHE A 230 -14.21 18.45 21.45
CA PHE A 230 -15.60 18.40 20.99
C PHE A 230 -16.58 18.40 22.18
N ASP A 231 -16.33 17.59 23.20
CA ASP A 231 -17.17 17.50 24.40
C ASP A 231 -17.13 18.77 25.27
N SER A 232 -16.00 19.47 25.32
CA SER A 232 -15.85 20.73 26.05
C SER A 232 -16.59 21.88 25.35
N ALA A 233 -16.47 21.95 24.01
CA ALA A 233 -17.23 22.88 23.18
C ALA A 233 -18.74 22.57 23.19
N ALA A 234 -19.10 21.28 23.22
CA ALA A 234 -20.46 20.77 23.32
C ALA A 234 -21.16 21.10 24.65
N SER A 235 -20.40 21.11 25.76
CA SER A 235 -20.94 21.26 27.12
C SER A 235 -20.78 22.66 27.71
N GLY A 236 -20.19 23.62 26.97
CA GLY A 236 -19.97 24.98 27.45
C GLY A 236 -18.98 25.09 28.61
N LYS A 237 -18.18 24.05 28.88
CA LYS A 237 -17.20 24.03 29.97
C LYS A 237 -15.89 24.68 29.54
N ASN A 238 -15.38 25.61 30.36
CA ASN A 238 -14.06 26.18 30.18
C ASN A 238 -12.99 25.11 30.47
N SER A 239 -12.07 24.90 29.52
CA SER A 239 -10.87 24.09 29.73
C SER A 239 -9.83 24.91 30.51
N GLN A 240 -9.24 24.33 31.56
CA GLN A 240 -8.12 24.93 32.30
C GLN A 240 -6.79 24.56 31.62
N SER A 241 -6.04 25.59 31.22
CA SER A 241 -4.69 25.49 30.68
C SER A 241 -3.68 25.13 31.79
N THR A 242 -2.75 24.20 31.49
CA THR A 242 -1.62 23.85 32.38
C THR A 242 -0.26 24.27 31.82
N THR A 243 -0.19 24.94 30.65
CA THR A 243 1.10 25.36 30.04
C THR A 243 1.03 26.74 29.38
N LYS A 244 1.97 27.63 29.69
CA LYS A 244 2.03 29.04 29.27
C LYS A 244 2.45 29.31 27.80
N SER A 245 2.56 28.30 26.91
CA SER A 245 3.11 28.49 25.55
C SER A 245 2.37 27.67 24.47
N GLY A 246 1.17 28.12 24.07
CA GLY A 246 0.36 27.53 23.00
C GLY A 246 0.56 28.15 21.61
N LEU A 247 -0.40 27.93 20.71
CA LEU A 247 -0.43 28.65 19.43
C LEU A 247 -0.51 30.17 19.65
N THR A 248 -0.02 30.93 18.68
CA THR A 248 0.06 32.39 18.78
C THR A 248 -0.22 33.03 17.44
N LYS A 249 -0.60 34.31 17.45
CA LYS A 249 -0.77 35.10 16.24
C LYS A 249 0.45 35.07 15.31
N LYS A 250 1.67 34.97 15.88
CA LYS A 250 2.90 34.83 15.10
C LYS A 250 2.93 33.52 14.32
N HIS A 251 2.47 32.41 14.89
CA HIS A 251 2.37 31.13 14.17
C HIS A 251 1.40 31.25 12.98
N ALA A 252 0.24 31.89 13.16
CA ALA A 252 -0.72 32.12 12.09
C ALA A 252 -0.13 32.99 10.96
N GLN A 253 0.56 34.09 11.31
CA GLN A 253 1.23 34.95 10.35
C GLN A 253 2.31 34.21 9.55
N LEU A 254 3.16 33.42 10.23
CA LEU A 254 4.20 32.63 9.58
C LEU A 254 3.61 31.55 8.66
N MET A 255 2.53 30.88 9.07
CA MET A 255 1.85 29.90 8.22
C MET A 255 1.30 30.55 6.94
N GLN A 256 0.64 31.70 7.06
CA GLN A 256 0.13 32.45 5.91
C GLN A 256 1.26 32.89 4.97
N GLN A 257 2.39 33.35 5.51
CA GLN A 257 3.57 33.71 4.73
C GLN A 257 4.21 32.50 4.04
N LEU A 258 4.32 31.35 4.73
CA LEU A 258 4.82 30.11 4.15
C LEU A 258 3.95 29.64 2.98
N ILE A 259 2.62 29.66 3.15
CA ILE A 259 1.69 29.28 2.07
C ILE A 259 1.87 30.21 0.87
N LYS A 260 1.98 31.53 1.11
CA LYS A 260 2.21 32.52 0.05
C LYS A 260 3.54 32.29 -0.67
N GLU A 261 4.62 32.04 0.06
CA GLU A 261 5.93 31.74 -0.53
C GLU A 261 5.90 30.41 -1.31
N TYR A 262 5.27 29.37 -0.77
CA TYR A 262 5.05 28.11 -1.48
C TYR A 262 4.33 28.36 -2.80
N LYS A 263 3.24 29.12 -2.81
CA LYS A 263 2.46 29.40 -4.03
C LYS A 263 3.23 30.23 -5.05
N GLN A 264 4.06 31.16 -4.61
CA GLN A 264 4.98 31.89 -5.50
C GLN A 264 5.98 30.95 -6.19
N LYS A 265 6.50 29.94 -5.46
CA LYS A 265 7.47 28.96 -5.98
C LYS A 265 6.84 27.83 -6.79
N ALA A 266 5.64 27.41 -6.41
CA ALA A 266 4.85 26.35 -7.05
C ALA A 266 4.22 26.81 -8.38
N GLY A 267 3.85 28.09 -8.48
CA GLY A 267 3.05 28.62 -9.57
C GLY A 267 1.66 27.97 -9.62
N SER A 268 1.06 27.93 -10.81
CA SER A 268 -0.26 27.32 -11.04
C SER A 268 -0.22 25.80 -11.20
N LYS A 269 0.94 25.16 -11.02
CA LYS A 269 1.14 23.72 -11.28
C LYS A 269 0.95 22.86 -10.05
N LEU A 270 1.14 23.40 -8.85
CA LEU A 270 0.93 22.68 -7.59
C LEU A 270 -0.08 23.41 -6.73
N ASP A 271 -1.08 22.67 -6.29
CA ASP A 271 -2.16 23.15 -5.44
C ASP A 271 -1.74 23.12 -3.95
N LEU A 272 -2.39 23.96 -3.17
CA LEU A 272 -2.37 23.92 -1.72
C LEU A 272 -3.80 24.03 -1.19
N MET A 273 -4.20 23.02 -0.41
CA MET A 273 -5.47 23.01 0.31
C MET A 273 -5.23 23.20 1.80
N TRP A 274 -5.99 24.10 2.41
CA TRP A 274 -5.92 24.39 3.85
C TRP A 274 -7.10 23.75 4.60
N TYR A 275 -6.86 23.18 5.78
CA TYR A 275 -7.92 22.71 6.67
C TYR A 275 -8.42 23.81 7.61
N ASP A 276 -9.73 23.95 7.75
CA ASP A 276 -10.38 24.93 8.65
C ASP A 276 -10.14 24.63 10.13
N SER A 277 -8.98 25.03 10.65
CA SER A 277 -8.57 24.82 12.05
C SER A 277 -7.96 26.07 12.73
N MET A 278 -6.71 26.43 12.42
CA MET A 278 -6.02 27.57 13.05
C MET A 278 -6.58 28.89 12.52
N THR A 279 -7.03 29.77 13.41
CA THR A 279 -7.55 31.11 13.08
C THR A 279 -6.45 32.13 12.77
N LYS A 280 -6.83 33.33 12.31
CA LYS A 280 -5.93 34.47 12.02
C LYS A 280 -5.13 34.93 13.24
N ASP A 281 -5.67 34.73 14.45
CA ASP A 281 -5.03 35.10 15.71
C ASP A 281 -4.22 33.93 16.30
N GLY A 282 -4.12 32.81 15.58
CA GLY A 282 -3.36 31.64 16.01
C GLY A 282 -3.99 30.92 17.19
N LYS A 283 -5.31 30.75 17.14
CA LYS A 283 -6.07 29.90 18.06
C LYS A 283 -6.65 28.71 17.30
N MET A 284 -6.70 27.53 17.92
CA MET A 284 -7.45 26.40 17.39
C MET A 284 -8.95 26.61 17.53
N ASP A 285 -9.66 26.86 16.43
CA ASP A 285 -11.12 27.07 16.43
C ASP A 285 -11.73 26.78 15.06
N TRP A 286 -12.27 25.57 14.89
CA TRP A 286 -12.89 25.12 13.64
C TRP A 286 -14.21 25.86 13.37
N GLN A 287 -14.24 26.64 12.29
CA GLN A 287 -15.38 27.52 11.99
C GLN A 287 -16.53 26.79 11.30
N ASN A 288 -16.28 25.60 10.74
CA ASN A 288 -17.19 24.78 9.93
C ASN A 288 -17.64 25.48 8.64
N ALA A 289 -16.99 26.60 8.30
CA ALA A 289 -17.45 27.60 7.35
C ALA A 289 -16.31 28.57 7.00
N LEU A 290 -16.43 29.27 5.88
CA LEU A 290 -15.55 30.41 5.59
C LEU A 290 -16.02 31.64 6.40
N THR A 291 -15.17 32.15 7.29
CA THR A 291 -15.50 33.29 8.17
C THR A 291 -14.39 34.36 8.15
N LYS A 292 -14.55 35.42 8.95
CA LYS A 292 -13.49 36.42 9.17
C LYS A 292 -12.28 35.84 9.89
N GLU A 293 -12.42 34.72 10.57
CA GLU A 293 -11.36 34.14 11.41
C GLU A 293 -10.40 33.25 10.62
N ASN A 294 -10.81 32.70 9.47
CA ASN A 294 -9.99 31.81 8.66
C ASN A 294 -9.79 32.27 7.19
N GLN A 295 -10.44 33.35 6.74
CA GLN A 295 -10.27 33.81 5.35
C GLN A 295 -8.84 34.18 4.96
N SER A 296 -7.99 34.53 5.94
CA SER A 296 -6.60 34.94 5.69
C SER A 296 -5.73 33.82 5.11
N TYR A 297 -6.21 32.57 5.15
CA TYR A 297 -5.57 31.44 4.49
C TYR A 297 -5.99 31.29 3.01
N LEU A 298 -7.04 31.97 2.56
CA LEU A 298 -7.47 32.00 1.15
C LEU A 298 -7.15 33.32 0.45
N VAL A 299 -7.20 34.45 1.16
CA VAL A 299 -6.87 35.78 0.62
C VAL A 299 -6.06 36.58 1.62
N ASP A 300 -5.05 37.31 1.13
CA ASP A 300 -4.27 38.23 1.96
C ASP A 300 -4.98 39.57 2.20
N ALA A 301 -4.35 40.46 2.97
CA ALA A 301 -4.92 41.77 3.31
C ALA A 301 -5.19 42.66 2.07
N ASN A 302 -4.56 42.37 0.93
CA ASN A 302 -4.77 43.07 -0.35
C ASN A 302 -5.71 42.30 -1.27
N MET A 303 -6.47 41.33 -0.73
CA MET A 303 -7.39 40.48 -1.48
C MET A 303 -6.71 39.62 -2.55
N LYS A 304 -5.41 39.35 -2.42
CA LYS A 304 -4.69 38.44 -3.34
C LYS A 304 -4.83 36.99 -2.87
N PRO A 305 -4.98 36.01 -3.78
CA PRO A 305 -5.10 34.60 -3.42
C PRO A 305 -3.90 34.08 -2.61
N VAL A 306 -4.19 33.20 -1.64
CA VAL A 306 -3.22 32.51 -0.78
C VAL A 306 -3.30 31.01 -1.07
N ALA A 307 -4.01 30.18 -0.29
CA ALA A 307 -4.28 28.78 -0.65
C ALA A 307 -5.32 28.69 -1.78
N ASP A 308 -5.29 27.62 -2.57
CA ASP A 308 -6.20 27.44 -3.71
C ASP A 308 -7.62 27.05 -3.27
N SER A 309 -7.71 26.38 -2.11
CA SER A 309 -8.96 25.85 -1.58
C SER A 309 -8.92 25.62 -0.07
N MET A 310 -10.10 25.44 0.53
CA MET A 310 -10.25 25.16 1.95
C MET A 310 -11.18 23.97 2.18
N PHE A 311 -10.75 23.04 3.01
CA PHE A 311 -11.58 21.97 3.55
C PHE A 311 -12.23 22.46 4.85
N LEU A 312 -13.56 22.60 4.85
CA LEU A 312 -14.34 23.06 5.99
C LEU A 312 -14.58 21.92 6.98
N ASN A 313 -14.45 22.19 8.29
CA ASN A 313 -14.64 21.19 9.34
C ASN A 313 -16.05 20.57 9.35
N PHE A 314 -16.17 19.34 9.86
CA PHE A 314 -17.35 18.47 9.69
C PHE A 314 -18.62 18.91 10.43
N TRP A 315 -18.52 19.79 11.44
CA TRP A 315 -19.63 20.03 12.37
C TRP A 315 -20.78 20.86 11.80
N TRP A 316 -20.71 21.31 10.53
CA TRP A 316 -21.88 21.86 9.84
C TRP A 316 -23.04 20.85 9.73
N THR A 317 -22.74 19.56 9.83
CA THR A 317 -23.71 18.45 9.89
C THR A 317 -24.49 18.40 11.22
N LYS A 318 -24.05 19.09 12.28
CA LYS A 318 -24.65 19.01 13.62
C LYS A 318 -25.54 20.23 13.90
N LYS A 319 -26.83 20.01 14.20
CA LYS A 319 -27.82 21.08 14.41
C LYS A 319 -27.42 22.14 15.46
N ARG A 320 -26.76 21.72 16.55
CA ARG A 320 -26.31 22.62 17.62
C ARG A 320 -25.13 23.52 17.23
N LEU A 321 -24.34 23.12 16.23
CA LEU A 321 -23.08 23.77 15.87
C LEU A 321 -23.15 24.55 14.55
N ALA A 322 -24.31 24.53 13.88
CA ALA A 322 -24.48 25.20 12.60
C ALA A 322 -25.91 25.73 12.40
N SER A 323 -26.01 27.01 12.06
CA SER A 323 -27.26 27.62 11.58
C SER A 323 -27.66 27.04 10.22
N GLN A 324 -28.95 27.08 9.89
CA GLN A 324 -29.47 26.55 8.61
C GLN A 324 -28.87 27.24 7.36
N ASP A 325 -28.33 28.44 7.52
CA ASP A 325 -27.76 29.25 6.44
C ASP A 325 -26.22 29.25 6.42
N LEU A 326 -25.55 28.41 7.21
CA LEU A 326 -24.09 28.45 7.40
C LEU A 326 -23.29 28.30 6.10
N LEU A 327 -23.60 27.30 5.26
CA LEU A 327 -22.90 27.10 3.98
C LEU A 327 -23.30 28.15 2.93
N LYS A 328 -24.56 28.62 2.96
CA LYS A 328 -24.98 29.78 2.15
C LYS A 328 -24.17 31.03 2.51
N LYS A 329 -23.96 31.30 3.80
CA LYS A 329 -23.10 32.41 4.28
C LYS A 329 -21.64 32.24 3.83
N SER A 330 -21.12 31.01 3.80
CA SER A 330 -19.78 30.72 3.28
C SER A 330 -19.68 31.07 1.79
N ARG A 331 -20.68 30.67 0.99
CA ARG A 331 -20.78 31.05 -0.44
C ARG A 331 -20.83 32.57 -0.61
N ASP A 332 -21.77 33.23 0.05
CA ASP A 332 -21.97 34.68 -0.05
C ASP A 332 -20.69 35.45 0.40
N ARG A 333 -19.93 34.88 1.34
CA ARG A 333 -18.62 35.43 1.74
C ARG A 333 -17.54 35.20 0.70
N ALA A 334 -17.43 34.00 0.13
CA ALA A 334 -16.46 33.70 -0.92
C ALA A 334 -16.64 34.64 -2.12
N GLU A 335 -17.88 34.84 -2.57
CA GLU A 335 -18.21 35.78 -3.64
C GLU A 335 -17.77 37.22 -3.31
N LYS A 336 -18.05 37.70 -2.08
CA LYS A 336 -17.58 39.02 -1.62
C LYS A 336 -16.05 39.15 -1.59
N LEU A 337 -15.34 38.05 -1.41
CA LEU A 337 -13.87 38.01 -1.40
C LEU A 337 -13.28 37.81 -2.80
N GLY A 338 -14.11 37.72 -3.86
CA GLY A 338 -13.65 37.42 -5.22
C GLY A 338 -13.19 35.97 -5.41
N LEU A 339 -13.58 35.07 -4.51
CA LEU A 339 -13.26 33.64 -4.55
C LEU A 339 -14.39 32.85 -5.20
N ASN A 340 -14.04 31.74 -5.85
CA ASN A 340 -15.04 30.77 -6.29
C ASN A 340 -15.56 29.98 -5.07
N PRO A 341 -16.87 30.01 -4.75
CA PRO A 341 -17.45 29.25 -3.63
C PRO A 341 -17.20 27.74 -3.71
N TYR A 342 -17.02 27.20 -4.92
CA TYR A 342 -16.73 25.79 -5.15
C TYR A 342 -15.25 25.42 -4.92
N ASN A 343 -14.42 26.35 -4.45
CA ASN A 343 -13.12 26.05 -3.83
C ASN A 343 -13.23 25.84 -2.30
N LEU A 344 -14.44 25.93 -1.74
CA LEU A 344 -14.73 25.50 -0.36
C LEU A 344 -15.32 24.09 -0.40
N PHE A 345 -14.72 23.17 0.34
CA PHE A 345 -15.18 21.78 0.42
C PHE A 345 -15.83 21.55 1.79
N ALA A 346 -17.16 21.46 1.82
CA ALA A 346 -17.90 21.16 3.03
C ALA A 346 -17.62 19.71 3.46
N GLY A 347 -16.85 19.54 4.54
CA GLY A 347 -16.36 18.24 4.98
C GLY A 347 -17.44 17.36 5.59
N ILE A 348 -17.43 16.07 5.25
CA ILE A 348 -18.21 15.03 5.92
C ILE A 348 -17.23 13.97 6.42
N ASP A 349 -17.29 13.66 7.70
CA ASP A 349 -16.56 12.54 8.30
C ASP A 349 -17.36 11.25 8.11
N VAL A 350 -16.89 10.39 7.21
CA VAL A 350 -17.48 9.07 6.93
C VAL A 350 -16.66 7.92 7.52
N GLN A 351 -15.64 8.22 8.35
CA GLN A 351 -14.68 7.23 8.81
C GLN A 351 -15.33 6.10 9.62
N ALA A 352 -16.23 6.45 10.54
CA ALA A 352 -16.86 5.50 11.45
C ALA A 352 -18.12 4.86 10.85
N ASP A 353 -19.04 5.69 10.36
CA ASP A 353 -20.41 5.27 10.03
C ASP A 353 -20.67 5.21 8.50
N GLY A 354 -19.71 5.60 7.67
CA GLY A 354 -19.86 5.53 6.21
C GLY A 354 -21.08 6.26 5.69
N THR A 355 -21.88 5.56 4.88
CA THR A 355 -23.15 6.06 4.35
C THR A 355 -24.24 6.22 5.42
N SER A 356 -24.03 5.73 6.64
CA SER A 356 -24.94 5.94 7.78
C SER A 356 -24.62 7.23 8.55
N THR A 357 -23.54 7.95 8.21
CA THR A 357 -23.22 9.24 8.82
C THR A 357 -24.40 10.22 8.66
N PRO A 358 -24.94 10.79 9.75
CA PRO A 358 -26.02 11.76 9.63
C PRO A 358 -25.55 13.08 9.03
N VAL A 359 -26.17 13.52 7.92
CA VAL A 359 -25.76 14.73 7.18
C VAL A 359 -26.95 15.63 6.88
N ARG A 360 -26.82 16.93 7.16
CA ARG A 360 -27.84 17.94 6.84
C ARG A 360 -27.80 18.37 5.38
N TRP A 361 -28.27 17.49 4.48
CA TRP A 361 -28.26 17.73 3.03
C TRP A 361 -29.09 18.95 2.61
N ASP A 362 -30.11 19.31 3.39
CA ASP A 362 -30.93 20.52 3.26
C ASP A 362 -30.18 21.83 3.57
N LEU A 363 -29.05 21.75 4.28
CA LEU A 363 -28.12 22.86 4.52
C LEU A 363 -27.06 22.94 3.40
N PHE A 364 -26.70 21.79 2.82
CA PHE A 364 -25.71 21.69 1.75
C PHE A 364 -26.21 22.24 0.40
N ALA A 365 -27.46 21.94 0.04
CA ALA A 365 -28.07 22.34 -1.22
C ALA A 365 -29.32 23.21 -1.02
N ASN A 366 -29.63 24.06 -1.99
CA ASN A 366 -30.82 24.91 -1.97
C ASN A 366 -32.11 24.11 -2.27
N GLN A 367 -33.26 24.80 -2.29
CA GLN A 367 -34.57 24.18 -2.60
C GLN A 367 -34.67 23.54 -4.00
N HIS A 368 -33.76 23.88 -4.91
CA HIS A 368 -33.62 23.28 -6.25
C HIS A 368 -32.53 22.20 -6.30
N ASN A 369 -32.04 21.75 -5.14
CA ASN A 369 -30.96 20.78 -4.96
C ASN A 369 -29.61 21.21 -5.56
N VAL A 370 -29.37 22.53 -5.68
CA VAL A 370 -28.09 23.08 -6.13
C VAL A 370 -27.18 23.32 -4.90
N PRO A 371 -25.99 22.69 -4.83
CA PRO A 371 -25.05 22.88 -3.73
C PRO A 371 -24.53 24.32 -3.59
N TYR A 372 -24.37 24.81 -2.36
CA TYR A 372 -23.78 26.13 -2.08
C TYR A 372 -22.25 26.15 -2.20
N THR A 373 -21.60 25.01 -1.95
CA THR A 373 -20.15 24.82 -1.97
C THR A 373 -19.82 23.47 -2.62
N SER A 374 -18.54 23.11 -2.68
CA SER A 374 -18.11 21.75 -3.05
C SER A 374 -18.21 20.80 -1.85
N LEU A 375 -18.06 19.49 -2.11
CA LEU A 375 -18.14 18.42 -1.11
C LEU A 375 -16.76 17.88 -0.77
N GLY A 376 -16.44 17.78 0.52
CA GLY A 376 -15.25 17.08 1.01
C GLY A 376 -15.64 15.80 1.75
N LEU A 377 -15.08 14.66 1.36
CA LEU A 377 -15.24 13.40 2.10
C LEU A 377 -13.96 13.07 2.84
N TYR A 378 -14.04 12.96 4.17
CA TYR A 378 -12.95 12.51 5.01
C TYR A 378 -13.07 11.03 5.31
N ALA A 379 -11.98 10.30 5.04
CA ALA A 379 -11.85 8.85 5.14
C ALA A 379 -12.93 8.04 4.36
N PRO A 380 -13.21 8.36 3.07
CA PRO A 380 -14.12 7.55 2.25
C PRO A 380 -13.60 6.13 2.01
N ASN A 381 -12.33 5.86 2.29
CA ASN A 381 -11.78 4.49 2.36
C ASN A 381 -12.46 3.61 3.41
N TRP A 382 -13.40 4.13 4.21
CA TRP A 382 -14.36 3.34 4.98
C TRP A 382 -14.95 2.20 4.15
N THR A 383 -15.25 2.44 2.86
CA THR A 383 -15.75 1.40 1.94
C THR A 383 -14.84 0.18 1.91
N TYR A 384 -13.53 0.40 1.92
CA TYR A 384 -12.52 -0.64 1.94
C TYR A 384 -12.28 -1.17 3.36
N THR A 385 -12.00 -0.32 4.34
CA THR A 385 -11.59 -0.76 5.70
C THR A 385 -12.70 -1.41 6.51
N SER A 386 -13.96 -1.17 6.16
CA SER A 386 -15.11 -1.82 6.81
C SER A 386 -15.56 -3.10 6.11
N SER A 387 -14.91 -3.52 5.02
CA SER A 387 -15.34 -4.65 4.21
C SER A 387 -14.46 -5.88 4.40
N GLU A 388 -15.08 -7.05 4.41
CA GLU A 388 -14.39 -8.34 4.54
C GLU A 388 -14.14 -9.00 3.19
N THR A 389 -14.90 -8.62 2.16
CA THR A 389 -14.82 -9.20 0.82
C THR A 389 -14.77 -8.15 -0.29
N PRO A 390 -14.23 -8.49 -1.48
CA PRO A 390 -14.21 -7.59 -2.62
C PRO A 390 -15.62 -7.16 -3.07
N ASP A 391 -16.60 -8.05 -2.99
CA ASP A 391 -17.99 -7.76 -3.38
C ASP A 391 -18.64 -6.77 -2.42
N GLU A 392 -18.40 -6.92 -1.12
CA GLU A 392 -18.85 -5.96 -0.11
C GLU A 392 -18.21 -4.59 -0.32
N PHE A 393 -16.90 -4.56 -0.60
CA PHE A 393 -16.19 -3.32 -0.91
C PHE A 393 -16.79 -2.63 -2.14
N GLN A 394 -17.02 -3.35 -3.24
CA GLN A 394 -17.63 -2.76 -4.44
C GLN A 394 -19.07 -2.31 -4.19
N SER A 395 -19.87 -3.04 -3.40
CA SER A 395 -21.23 -2.64 -3.03
C SER A 395 -21.26 -1.33 -2.22
N LYS A 396 -20.34 -1.18 -1.26
CA LYS A 396 -20.20 0.06 -0.49
C LYS A 396 -19.68 1.22 -1.35
N GLU A 397 -18.76 0.96 -2.27
CA GLU A 397 -18.33 1.93 -3.28
C GLU A 397 -19.50 2.41 -4.16
N GLU A 398 -20.34 1.50 -4.64
CA GLU A 398 -21.54 1.85 -5.40
C GLU A 398 -22.51 2.70 -4.58
N THR A 399 -22.76 2.34 -3.32
CA THR A 399 -23.69 3.10 -2.46
C THR A 399 -23.15 4.49 -2.12
N LEU A 400 -21.86 4.59 -1.76
CA LEU A 400 -21.22 5.85 -1.37
C LEU A 400 -21.14 6.81 -2.56
N TRP A 401 -20.63 6.34 -3.70
CA TRP A 401 -20.29 7.19 -4.84
C TRP A 401 -21.38 7.30 -5.89
N VAL A 402 -22.13 6.23 -6.15
CA VAL A 402 -23.24 6.25 -7.10
C VAL A 402 -24.49 6.70 -6.35
N ASN A 403 -25.29 5.76 -5.84
CA ASN A 403 -26.47 5.98 -5.00
C ASN A 403 -27.06 4.61 -4.62
N SER A 404 -28.14 4.62 -3.84
CA SER A 404 -28.83 3.41 -3.38
C SER A 404 -29.46 2.55 -4.50
N HIS A 405 -29.45 3.00 -5.76
CA HIS A 405 -29.98 2.25 -6.90
C HIS A 405 -28.87 1.68 -7.79
N SER A 406 -27.59 1.91 -7.47
CA SER A 406 -26.45 1.60 -8.33
C SER A 406 -26.63 2.10 -9.78
N ASP A 407 -27.28 3.26 -9.96
CA ASP A 407 -27.56 3.86 -11.27
C ASP A 407 -27.49 5.40 -11.16
N PRO A 408 -26.45 6.06 -11.70
CA PRO A 408 -26.26 7.50 -11.56
C PRO A 408 -27.32 8.34 -12.28
N SER A 409 -28.10 7.74 -13.20
CA SER A 409 -29.21 8.45 -13.84
C SER A 409 -30.41 8.65 -12.92
N ARG A 410 -30.44 7.96 -11.77
CA ARG A 410 -31.45 8.14 -10.72
C ARG A 410 -31.09 9.33 -9.83
N SER A 411 -31.95 10.34 -9.82
CA SER A 411 -31.83 11.47 -8.89
C SER A 411 -32.36 11.08 -7.51
N VAL A 412 -31.49 11.04 -6.50
CA VAL A 412 -31.83 10.64 -5.12
C VAL A 412 -31.48 11.75 -4.11
N PRO A 413 -31.94 13.00 -4.29
CA PRO A 413 -31.68 14.07 -3.32
C PRO A 413 -32.32 13.74 -1.97
N SER A 414 -31.55 13.94 -0.90
CA SER A 414 -32.03 13.72 0.47
C SER A 414 -32.40 15.05 1.13
N LYS A 415 -33.53 15.06 1.84
CA LYS A 415 -33.95 16.15 2.73
C LYS A 415 -33.88 15.79 4.21
N THR A 416 -33.53 14.54 4.51
CA THR A 416 -33.44 14.03 5.88
C THR A 416 -31.98 13.76 6.22
N SER A 417 -31.67 13.76 7.51
CA SER A 417 -30.30 13.50 7.95
C SER A 417 -29.87 12.04 7.80
N SER A 418 -30.80 11.10 7.63
CA SER A 418 -30.53 9.65 7.68
C SER A 418 -30.34 8.99 6.32
N GLN A 419 -30.69 9.65 5.22
CA GLN A 419 -30.59 9.07 3.87
C GLN A 419 -29.35 9.61 3.16
N TRP A 420 -28.47 8.71 2.74
CA TRP A 420 -27.32 9.02 1.87
C TRP A 420 -27.75 9.12 0.41
N PRO A 421 -27.56 10.27 -0.26
CA PRO A 421 -27.99 10.48 -1.65
C PRO A 421 -27.05 9.82 -2.67
N GLY A 422 -25.83 9.46 -2.27
CA GLY A 422 -24.75 9.09 -3.19
C GLY A 422 -24.15 10.32 -3.89
N VAL A 423 -22.85 10.28 -4.16
CA VAL A 423 -22.13 11.43 -4.75
C VAL A 423 -22.65 11.76 -6.17
N SER A 424 -23.03 10.74 -6.96
CA SER A 424 -23.57 10.92 -8.32
C SER A 424 -24.86 11.73 -8.38
N THR A 425 -25.59 11.86 -7.27
CA THR A 425 -26.78 12.72 -7.20
C THR A 425 -26.44 14.18 -7.51
N TYR A 426 -25.25 14.67 -7.13
CA TYR A 426 -24.85 16.06 -7.32
C TYR A 426 -23.63 16.24 -8.24
N ALA A 427 -22.72 15.27 -8.28
CA ALA A 427 -21.49 15.37 -9.07
C ALA A 427 -21.67 14.81 -10.49
N VAL A 428 -21.31 15.61 -11.50
CA VAL A 428 -21.19 15.17 -12.90
C VAL A 428 -19.98 14.23 -13.05
N GLU A 429 -20.18 13.08 -13.69
CA GLU A 429 -19.12 12.09 -13.97
C GLU A 429 -18.11 12.65 -14.98
N LYS A 430 -16.84 12.72 -14.58
CA LYS A 430 -15.74 13.22 -15.42
C LYS A 430 -15.05 12.09 -16.21
N SER A 431 -14.40 12.45 -17.32
CA SER A 431 -13.66 11.48 -18.13
C SER A 431 -12.35 12.05 -18.65
N ALA A 432 -11.29 11.24 -18.56
CA ALA A 432 -9.97 11.51 -19.13
C ALA A 432 -9.84 11.02 -20.59
N ILE A 433 -10.91 10.46 -21.16
CA ILE A 433 -10.91 9.82 -22.47
C ILE A 433 -11.12 10.88 -23.57
N THR A 434 -10.05 11.62 -23.87
CA THR A 434 -10.09 12.80 -24.76
C THR A 434 -9.44 12.57 -26.13
N LYS A 435 -8.72 11.47 -26.32
CA LYS A 435 -7.99 11.17 -27.56
C LYS A 435 -7.68 9.67 -27.69
N GLN A 436 -7.24 9.27 -28.87
CA GLN A 436 -6.66 7.95 -29.11
C GLN A 436 -5.18 7.93 -28.74
N PRO A 437 -4.63 6.77 -28.34
CA PRO A 437 -5.34 5.52 -28.05
C PRO A 437 -6.12 5.59 -26.73
N PHE A 438 -7.24 4.85 -26.66
CA PHE A 438 -7.94 4.55 -25.42
C PHE A 438 -8.03 3.03 -25.25
N VAL A 439 -7.51 2.51 -24.14
CA VAL A 439 -7.41 1.09 -23.84
C VAL A 439 -7.81 0.87 -22.39
N THR A 440 -8.64 -0.14 -22.16
CA THR A 440 -9.00 -0.59 -20.82
C THR A 440 -9.19 -2.11 -20.84
N ASN A 441 -8.68 -2.78 -19.81
CA ASN A 441 -8.98 -4.17 -19.46
C ASN A 441 -9.83 -4.26 -18.18
N PHE A 442 -10.37 -3.12 -17.72
CA PHE A 442 -11.22 -3.02 -16.52
C PHE A 442 -10.53 -3.47 -15.22
N SER A 443 -9.19 -3.57 -15.21
CA SER A 443 -8.48 -3.97 -14.00
C SER A 443 -8.65 -2.93 -12.90
N LEU A 444 -8.91 -3.41 -11.69
CA LEU A 444 -8.95 -2.60 -10.47
C LEU A 444 -7.54 -2.38 -9.88
N GLY A 445 -6.52 -3.08 -10.39
CA GLY A 445 -5.13 -2.95 -9.93
C GLY A 445 -4.72 -4.00 -8.88
N ASN A 446 -5.51 -5.07 -8.72
CA ASN A 446 -5.19 -6.23 -7.89
C ASN A 446 -5.83 -7.52 -8.47
N GLY A 447 -5.54 -8.65 -7.85
CA GLY A 447 -6.25 -9.91 -8.11
C GLY A 447 -5.65 -11.11 -7.37
N TYR A 448 -6.46 -12.15 -7.17
CA TYR A 448 -6.01 -13.45 -6.63
C TYR A 448 -5.22 -14.28 -7.65
N ASN A 449 -5.30 -13.87 -8.91
CA ASN A 449 -4.70 -14.55 -10.05
C ASN A 449 -4.23 -13.51 -11.06
N TYR A 450 -3.41 -13.96 -12.01
CA TYR A 450 -3.08 -13.17 -13.19
C TYR A 450 -3.43 -13.92 -14.47
N PHE A 451 -4.10 -13.25 -15.39
CA PHE A 451 -4.54 -13.75 -16.69
C PHE A 451 -3.83 -13.03 -17.83
N ILE A 452 -3.52 -13.78 -18.88
CA ILE A 452 -2.97 -13.28 -20.13
C ILE A 452 -3.82 -13.85 -21.26
N LYS A 453 -4.53 -12.97 -22.00
CA LYS A 453 -5.45 -13.35 -23.09
C LYS A 453 -6.43 -14.47 -22.71
N GLY A 454 -7.02 -14.39 -21.52
CA GLY A 454 -7.97 -15.36 -20.98
C GLY A 454 -7.34 -16.62 -20.38
N ARG A 455 -6.01 -16.73 -20.38
CA ARG A 455 -5.29 -17.85 -19.77
C ARG A 455 -4.78 -17.45 -18.38
N LYS A 456 -5.21 -18.18 -17.35
CA LYS A 456 -4.64 -18.09 -16.01
C LYS A 456 -3.16 -18.51 -16.02
N VAL A 457 -2.25 -17.57 -15.75
CA VAL A 457 -0.79 -17.79 -15.76
C VAL A 457 -0.17 -17.76 -14.36
N SER A 458 -0.90 -17.23 -13.37
CA SER A 458 -0.45 -17.16 -11.98
C SER A 458 -1.61 -17.37 -11.02
N LEU A 459 -1.38 -18.16 -9.97
CA LEU A 459 -2.22 -18.26 -8.77
C LEU A 459 -1.74 -17.33 -7.65
N ARG A 460 -0.81 -16.40 -7.93
CA ARG A 460 -0.33 -15.49 -6.89
C ARG A 460 -1.27 -14.30 -6.79
N ASP A 461 -1.62 -13.99 -5.57
CA ASP A 461 -2.15 -12.70 -5.20
C ASP A 461 -1.20 -11.58 -5.61
N TRP A 462 -1.76 -10.44 -6.00
CA TRP A 462 -1.00 -9.26 -6.34
C TRP A 462 -1.84 -8.00 -6.20
N ASN A 463 -1.17 -6.89 -5.89
CA ASN A 463 -1.68 -5.55 -6.07
C ASN A 463 -0.57 -4.66 -6.66
N ASN A 464 -0.96 -3.82 -7.61
CA ASN A 464 -0.16 -2.74 -8.16
C ASN A 464 -1.13 -1.76 -8.84
N ARG A 465 -1.54 -0.71 -8.11
CA ARG A 465 -2.56 0.24 -8.59
C ARG A 465 -2.08 1.08 -9.78
N SER A 466 -0.78 1.15 -10.05
CA SER A 466 -0.25 1.72 -11.30
C SER A 466 -0.81 1.02 -12.54
N LEU A 467 -1.12 -0.29 -12.43
CA LEU A 467 -1.74 -1.09 -13.49
C LEU A 467 -3.26 -0.96 -13.56
N GLN A 468 -3.90 -0.23 -12.64
CA GLN A 468 -5.34 0.00 -12.67
C GLN A 468 -5.74 0.65 -13.99
N ALA A 469 -6.83 0.16 -14.60
CA ALA A 469 -7.35 0.70 -15.83
C ALA A 469 -8.28 1.90 -15.59
N ILE A 470 -8.55 2.67 -16.66
CA ILE A 470 -9.70 3.57 -16.65
C ILE A 470 -10.96 2.70 -16.64
N ASN A 471 -11.70 2.75 -15.53
CA ASN A 471 -12.94 2.00 -15.33
C ASN A 471 -14.16 2.77 -15.87
N PRO A 472 -15.32 2.11 -16.07
CA PRO A 472 -16.51 2.74 -16.66
C PRO A 472 -16.90 4.05 -15.98
N THR A 473 -17.19 5.06 -16.79
CA THR A 473 -17.73 6.35 -16.32
C THR A 473 -19.05 6.13 -15.56
N TYR A 474 -19.92 5.28 -16.11
CA TYR A 474 -21.25 5.02 -15.55
C TYR A 474 -21.33 3.61 -14.95
N ARG A 475 -21.66 3.52 -13.67
CA ARG A 475 -21.83 2.28 -12.91
C ARG A 475 -23.16 2.25 -12.16
N TRP A 476 -24.18 1.53 -12.61
CA TRP A 476 -24.33 0.90 -13.92
C TRP A 476 -25.60 1.41 -14.60
N MET A 477 -25.43 2.06 -15.75
CA MET A 477 -26.54 2.48 -16.61
C MET A 477 -26.82 1.38 -17.63
N ILE A 478 -27.79 0.53 -17.33
CA ILE A 478 -28.23 -0.57 -18.21
C ILE A 478 -29.68 -0.33 -18.61
N ASP A 479 -29.92 -0.22 -19.91
CA ASP A 479 -31.26 -0.22 -20.49
C ASP A 479 -31.69 -1.67 -20.75
N ASN A 480 -32.55 -2.18 -19.87
CA ASN A 480 -33.15 -3.50 -19.98
C ASN A 480 -34.57 -3.36 -20.52
N PRO A 481 -34.90 -3.98 -21.67
CA PRO A 481 -36.29 -4.05 -22.13
C PRO A 481 -37.10 -4.98 -21.21
N SER A 482 -38.42 -4.92 -21.32
CA SER A 482 -39.33 -5.81 -20.58
C SER A 482 -38.93 -7.28 -20.75
N GLY A 483 -38.70 -7.96 -19.61
CA GLY A 483 -38.31 -9.36 -19.54
C GLY A 483 -36.81 -9.64 -19.45
N ASN A 484 -35.94 -8.63 -19.64
CA ASN A 484 -34.52 -8.70 -19.32
C ASN A 484 -34.25 -8.07 -17.93
N ASP A 485 -33.24 -8.57 -17.23
CA ASP A 485 -32.75 -8.03 -15.94
C ASP A 485 -31.22 -8.22 -15.85
N LEU A 486 -30.49 -7.69 -16.84
CA LEU A 486 -29.04 -7.79 -16.86
C LEU A 486 -28.43 -6.78 -15.87
N LYS A 487 -27.51 -7.25 -15.02
CA LYS A 487 -26.75 -6.48 -14.03
C LYS A 487 -25.26 -6.60 -14.33
N ALA A 488 -24.48 -5.63 -13.86
CA ALA A 488 -23.03 -5.60 -14.02
C ALA A 488 -22.33 -5.64 -12.66
N ALA A 489 -21.19 -6.31 -12.60
CA ALA A 489 -20.31 -6.36 -11.44
C ALA A 489 -18.87 -6.61 -11.90
N PHE A 490 -17.88 -6.33 -11.04
CA PHE A 490 -16.52 -6.79 -11.28
C PHE A 490 -16.40 -8.28 -10.94
N ASP A 491 -15.60 -9.04 -11.69
CA ASP A 491 -15.36 -10.47 -11.46
C ASP A 491 -13.86 -10.73 -11.27
N TYR A 492 -13.51 -11.41 -10.18
CA TYR A 492 -12.13 -11.80 -9.83
C TYR A 492 -11.82 -13.27 -10.14
N THR A 493 -12.82 -14.04 -10.59
CA THR A 493 -12.69 -15.49 -10.79
C THR A 493 -12.13 -15.86 -12.16
N ASP A 494 -12.38 -15.00 -13.16
CA ASP A 494 -11.86 -15.08 -14.53
C ASP A 494 -11.59 -13.67 -15.08
N ALA A 495 -10.62 -13.54 -15.98
CA ALA A 495 -10.31 -12.26 -16.62
C ALA A 495 -9.61 -12.49 -17.98
N TYR A 496 -9.71 -11.51 -18.89
CA TYR A 496 -8.93 -11.55 -20.13
C TYR A 496 -7.46 -11.18 -19.91
N ASP A 497 -7.18 -10.03 -19.30
CA ASP A 497 -5.83 -9.60 -18.94
C ASP A 497 -5.83 -8.98 -17.53
N GLY A 498 -4.86 -9.32 -16.68
CA GLY A 498 -4.79 -8.83 -15.31
C GLY A 498 -5.50 -9.75 -14.31
N GLY A 499 -6.20 -9.20 -13.33
CA GLY A 499 -6.71 -9.96 -12.17
C GLY A 499 -8.23 -9.98 -12.04
N ASN A 500 -8.92 -9.13 -12.80
CA ASN A 500 -10.36 -8.95 -12.71
C ASN A 500 -10.90 -8.29 -13.99
N ASP A 501 -12.19 -8.51 -14.29
CA ASP A 501 -12.90 -7.89 -15.42
C ASP A 501 -14.34 -7.49 -15.07
N ILE A 502 -15.19 -7.18 -16.06
CA ILE A 502 -16.62 -6.90 -15.84
C ILE A 502 -17.45 -8.11 -16.27
N GLN A 503 -18.26 -8.62 -15.35
CA GLN A 503 -19.29 -9.61 -15.62
C GLN A 503 -20.66 -8.94 -15.74
N LEU A 504 -21.40 -9.33 -16.78
CA LEU A 504 -22.81 -9.06 -16.96
C LEU A 504 -23.59 -10.34 -16.64
N SER A 505 -24.57 -10.29 -15.76
CA SER A 505 -25.36 -11.47 -15.39
C SER A 505 -26.82 -11.14 -15.13
N GLY A 506 -27.71 -12.11 -15.41
CA GLY A 506 -29.15 -11.98 -15.15
C GLY A 506 -30.00 -12.67 -16.21
N GLN A 507 -31.28 -12.29 -16.27
CA GLN A 507 -32.21 -12.86 -17.25
C GLN A 507 -32.11 -12.12 -18.59
N MET A 508 -32.06 -12.88 -19.69
CA MET A 508 -32.13 -12.37 -21.06
C MET A 508 -33.17 -13.15 -21.87
N ARG A 509 -34.05 -12.45 -22.60
CA ARG A 509 -35.03 -13.03 -23.51
C ARG A 509 -34.48 -13.13 -24.94
N LYS A 510 -34.87 -14.20 -25.64
CA LYS A 510 -34.54 -14.40 -27.06
C LYS A 510 -34.83 -13.14 -27.88
N ASN A 511 -33.85 -12.70 -28.66
CA ASN A 511 -33.94 -11.56 -29.58
C ASN A 511 -34.34 -10.22 -28.91
N LYS A 512 -34.20 -10.10 -27.59
CA LYS A 512 -34.32 -8.83 -26.87
C LYS A 512 -32.92 -8.31 -26.53
N THR A 513 -32.75 -7.01 -26.72
CA THR A 513 -31.44 -6.35 -26.61
C THR A 513 -31.37 -5.56 -25.31
N SER A 514 -30.38 -5.86 -24.47
CA SER A 514 -30.01 -4.98 -23.34
C SER A 514 -28.79 -4.14 -23.72
N THR A 515 -28.76 -2.87 -23.32
CA THR A 515 -27.66 -1.95 -23.65
C THR A 515 -27.02 -1.39 -22.39
N ILE A 516 -25.71 -1.60 -22.22
CA ILE A 516 -24.92 -1.00 -21.14
C ILE A 516 -24.20 0.25 -21.66
N LYS A 517 -24.37 1.39 -20.99
CA LYS A 517 -23.61 2.62 -21.24
C LYS A 517 -22.37 2.63 -20.37
N LEU A 518 -21.18 2.64 -20.98
CA LEU A 518 -19.92 2.48 -20.24
C LEU A 518 -19.18 3.80 -20.06
N TYR A 519 -18.92 4.52 -21.16
CA TYR A 519 -18.00 5.65 -21.15
C TYR A 519 -18.60 6.90 -21.77
N THR A 520 -18.32 8.07 -21.16
CA THR A 520 -18.33 9.35 -21.86
C THR A 520 -16.91 9.67 -22.37
N THR A 521 -16.81 10.23 -23.57
CA THR A 521 -15.52 10.43 -24.26
C THR A 521 -15.54 11.74 -25.06
N ASP A 522 -14.38 12.13 -25.60
CA ASP A 522 -14.26 13.19 -26.60
C ASP A 522 -13.27 12.79 -27.69
N ILE A 523 -13.40 11.57 -28.22
CA ILE A 523 -12.40 11.00 -29.11
C ILE A 523 -12.72 11.34 -30.56
N PRO A 524 -11.84 12.05 -31.30
CA PRO A 524 -11.95 12.16 -32.75
C PRO A 524 -11.57 10.83 -33.42
N PHE A 525 -12.45 10.29 -34.27
CA PHE A 525 -12.19 9.10 -35.06
C PHE A 525 -11.51 9.47 -36.38
N THR A 526 -10.57 8.63 -36.82
CA THR A 526 -9.81 8.81 -38.06
C THR A 526 -10.04 7.61 -38.98
N THR A 527 -9.55 7.68 -40.22
CA THR A 527 -9.59 6.55 -41.16
C THR A 527 -8.76 5.34 -40.69
N ASN A 528 -7.83 5.53 -39.75
CA ASN A 528 -7.00 4.47 -39.18
C ASN A 528 -7.54 3.93 -37.84
N THR A 529 -8.65 4.47 -37.35
CA THR A 529 -9.20 4.08 -36.06
C THR A 529 -9.75 2.65 -36.11
N GLN A 530 -9.38 1.86 -35.12
CA GLN A 530 -9.87 0.51 -34.91
C GLN A 530 -10.53 0.43 -33.53
N VAL A 531 -11.69 -0.21 -33.47
CA VAL A 531 -12.38 -0.50 -32.21
C VAL A 531 -12.48 -2.01 -32.06
N LYS A 532 -12.00 -2.52 -30.93
CA LYS A 532 -11.99 -3.95 -30.61
C LYS A 532 -12.47 -4.20 -29.19
N VAL A 533 -13.24 -5.27 -28.98
CA VAL A 533 -13.68 -5.72 -27.65
C VAL A 533 -13.34 -7.20 -27.45
N ALA A 534 -12.58 -7.53 -26.39
CA ALA A 534 -12.42 -8.91 -25.97
C ALA A 534 -13.53 -9.28 -24.98
N ALA A 535 -14.33 -10.29 -25.33
CA ALA A 535 -15.49 -10.72 -24.54
C ALA A 535 -15.80 -12.20 -24.75
N LYS A 536 -16.67 -12.73 -23.88
CA LYS A 536 -17.29 -14.07 -24.01
C LYS A 536 -18.70 -14.05 -23.39
N ALA A 537 -19.53 -15.03 -23.73
CA ALA A 537 -20.86 -15.20 -23.17
C ALA A 537 -21.26 -16.69 -23.06
N THR A 538 -22.10 -17.04 -22.09
CA THR A 538 -22.62 -18.41 -21.92
C THR A 538 -23.35 -18.89 -23.17
N ASP A 539 -24.09 -17.98 -23.78
CA ASP A 539 -24.85 -18.21 -25.00
C ASP A 539 -24.34 -17.38 -26.17
N LYS A 540 -24.65 -17.87 -27.38
CA LYS A 540 -24.38 -17.13 -28.62
C LYS A 540 -25.05 -15.75 -28.56
N THR A 541 -24.21 -14.71 -28.52
CA THR A 541 -24.66 -13.32 -28.28
C THR A 541 -24.08 -12.40 -29.34
N GLN A 542 -24.94 -11.65 -30.04
CA GLN A 542 -24.50 -10.53 -30.86
C GLN A 542 -24.09 -9.37 -29.93
N LEU A 543 -22.85 -8.91 -30.04
CA LEU A 543 -22.29 -7.80 -29.26
C LEU A 543 -22.03 -6.61 -30.19
N ASP A 544 -22.92 -5.63 -30.18
CA ASP A 544 -22.83 -4.46 -31.04
C ASP A 544 -22.29 -3.24 -30.27
N LEU A 545 -21.50 -2.42 -30.97
CA LEU A 545 -20.96 -1.17 -30.47
C LEU A 545 -21.99 -0.07 -30.73
N VAL A 546 -22.39 0.66 -29.69
CA VAL A 546 -23.28 1.81 -29.81
C VAL A 546 -22.51 3.07 -29.44
N VAL A 547 -22.37 3.99 -30.39
CA VAL A 547 -21.70 5.28 -30.16
C VAL A 547 -22.67 6.44 -30.31
N THR A 548 -22.46 7.49 -29.51
CA THR A 548 -23.11 8.79 -29.71
C THR A 548 -22.06 9.78 -30.22
N LEU A 549 -22.37 10.49 -31.30
CA LEU A 549 -21.48 11.47 -31.92
C LEU A 549 -21.66 12.85 -31.29
N LYS A 550 -20.70 13.75 -31.54
CA LYS A 550 -20.73 15.16 -31.08
C LYS A 550 -21.99 15.93 -31.52
N ASP A 551 -22.61 15.54 -32.64
CA ASP A 551 -23.88 16.13 -33.12
C ASP A 551 -25.14 15.48 -32.50
N GLY A 552 -24.98 14.60 -31.51
CA GLY A 552 -26.06 13.91 -30.81
C GLY A 552 -26.57 12.66 -31.52
N ARG A 553 -26.17 12.37 -32.77
CA ARG A 553 -26.62 11.17 -33.48
C ARG A 553 -26.05 9.90 -32.85
N LYS A 554 -26.92 8.91 -32.64
CA LYS A 554 -26.53 7.56 -32.23
C LYS A 554 -26.28 6.68 -33.45
N LYS A 555 -25.24 5.84 -33.39
CA LYS A 555 -24.89 4.85 -34.40
C LYS A 555 -24.61 3.51 -33.74
N THR A 556 -25.21 2.46 -34.27
CA THR A 556 -24.96 1.07 -33.87
C THR A 556 -24.14 0.40 -34.96
N ILE A 557 -23.02 -0.20 -34.56
CA ILE A 557 -22.07 -0.90 -35.41
C ILE A 557 -22.07 -2.36 -34.99
N LYS A 558 -22.44 -3.23 -35.94
CA LYS A 558 -22.51 -4.66 -35.69
C LYS A 558 -21.09 -5.20 -35.48
N GLY A 559 -20.92 -6.04 -34.45
CA GLY A 559 -19.69 -6.82 -34.29
C GLY A 559 -19.49 -7.81 -35.44
N ASP A 560 -18.25 -8.02 -35.86
CA ASP A 560 -17.87 -8.94 -36.95
C ASP A 560 -18.31 -10.39 -36.73
N GLN A 561 -18.45 -10.80 -35.47
CA GLN A 561 -18.93 -12.12 -35.07
C GLN A 561 -19.76 -12.07 -33.77
N ALA A 562 -20.51 -13.14 -33.50
CA ALA A 562 -21.19 -13.33 -32.21
C ALA A 562 -20.25 -13.95 -31.18
N LEU A 563 -20.44 -13.58 -29.91
CA LEU A 563 -19.76 -14.17 -28.77
C LEU A 563 -20.13 -15.65 -28.59
N SER A 564 -19.21 -16.40 -28.00
CA SER A 564 -19.36 -17.77 -27.53
C SER A 564 -18.83 -17.90 -26.11
N SER A 565 -18.80 -19.12 -25.56
CA SER A 565 -18.27 -19.41 -24.23
C SER A 565 -16.75 -19.24 -24.10
N LYS A 566 -16.04 -19.02 -25.22
CA LYS A 566 -14.60 -18.77 -25.24
C LYS A 566 -14.32 -17.29 -25.44
N TRP A 567 -13.22 -16.82 -24.86
CA TRP A 567 -12.68 -15.48 -25.12
C TRP A 567 -12.47 -15.25 -26.61
N GLN A 568 -13.14 -14.24 -27.16
CA GLN A 568 -13.02 -13.80 -28.54
C GLN A 568 -12.77 -12.29 -28.57
N THR A 569 -12.11 -11.82 -29.63
CA THR A 569 -11.99 -10.39 -29.92
C THR A 569 -12.94 -10.04 -31.05
N ILE A 570 -13.87 -9.13 -30.75
CA ILE A 570 -14.86 -8.60 -31.67
C ILE A 570 -14.32 -7.32 -32.27
N ASP A 571 -14.32 -7.24 -33.59
CA ASP A 571 -13.89 -6.09 -34.36
C ASP A 571 -15.10 -5.31 -34.89
N TYR A 572 -15.00 -3.98 -34.92
CA TYR A 572 -16.07 -3.10 -35.40
C TYR A 572 -15.56 -2.26 -36.58
N ASP A 573 -16.28 -2.30 -37.70
CA ASP A 573 -16.02 -1.39 -38.83
C ASP A 573 -16.55 0.00 -38.51
N VAL A 574 -15.63 0.88 -38.11
CA VAL A 574 -15.90 2.29 -37.77
C VAL A 574 -15.44 3.25 -38.87
N SER A 575 -15.11 2.75 -40.06
CA SER A 575 -14.62 3.58 -41.19
C SER A 575 -15.61 4.69 -41.56
N GLY A 576 -16.91 4.40 -41.52
CA GLY A 576 -17.99 5.37 -41.74
C GLY A 576 -18.09 6.49 -40.68
N LEU A 577 -17.32 6.41 -39.60
CA LEU A 577 -17.23 7.42 -38.55
C LEU A 577 -15.95 8.26 -38.63
N ALA A 578 -15.14 8.10 -39.67
CA ALA A 578 -13.94 8.92 -39.86
C ALA A 578 -14.29 10.42 -39.85
N LYS A 579 -13.43 11.22 -39.19
CA LYS A 579 -13.59 12.67 -38.94
C LYS A 579 -14.78 13.04 -38.03
N LYS A 580 -15.47 12.07 -37.43
CA LYS A 580 -16.48 12.31 -36.40
C LYS A 580 -15.86 12.22 -35.02
N THR A 581 -16.41 12.97 -34.07
CA THR A 581 -16.02 12.89 -32.66
C THR A 581 -17.05 12.05 -31.91
N VAL A 582 -16.58 11.00 -31.23
CA VAL A 582 -17.40 10.12 -30.39
C VAL A 582 -17.45 10.71 -28.98
N LYS A 583 -18.67 10.83 -28.45
CA LYS A 583 -18.99 11.38 -27.13
C LYS A 583 -19.44 10.34 -26.10
N SER A 584 -19.91 9.18 -26.55
CA SER A 584 -20.34 8.09 -25.67
C SER A 584 -20.05 6.74 -26.31
N ILE A 585 -19.70 5.76 -25.48
CA ILE A 585 -19.51 4.36 -25.86
C ILE A 585 -20.42 3.48 -25.00
N SER A 586 -21.22 2.66 -25.66
CA SER A 586 -22.12 1.67 -25.10
C SER A 586 -21.94 0.34 -25.83
N LEU A 587 -22.34 -0.76 -25.19
CA LEU A 587 -22.39 -2.09 -25.80
C LEU A 587 -23.81 -2.64 -25.69
N SER A 588 -24.33 -3.20 -26.77
CA SER A 588 -25.66 -3.82 -26.81
C SER A 588 -25.54 -5.32 -27.04
N LEU A 589 -26.21 -6.10 -26.20
CA LEU A 589 -26.15 -7.56 -26.18
C LEU A 589 -27.50 -8.12 -26.60
N THR A 590 -27.51 -8.96 -27.63
CA THR A 590 -28.70 -9.68 -28.09
C THR A 590 -28.42 -11.18 -28.15
N THR A 591 -29.15 -11.96 -27.35
CA THR A 591 -29.01 -13.42 -27.31
C THR A 591 -29.96 -14.11 -28.27
N SER A 592 -29.51 -15.23 -28.86
CA SER A 592 -30.32 -16.04 -29.80
C SER A 592 -31.36 -16.95 -29.12
N LYS A 593 -31.35 -17.06 -27.79
CA LYS A 593 -32.35 -17.83 -27.00
C LYS A 593 -32.59 -17.16 -25.65
N SER A 594 -33.67 -17.54 -24.98
CA SER A 594 -33.94 -17.07 -23.61
C SER A 594 -33.08 -17.85 -22.62
N ASP A 595 -32.50 -17.16 -21.65
CA ASP A 595 -31.68 -17.73 -20.57
C ASP A 595 -31.91 -16.93 -19.29
N THR A 596 -32.34 -17.60 -18.21
CA THR A 596 -32.59 -17.00 -16.90
C THR A 596 -31.32 -16.82 -16.07
N SER A 597 -30.21 -17.43 -16.51
CA SER A 597 -28.91 -17.45 -15.84
C SER A 597 -27.79 -16.96 -16.77
N TYR A 598 -28.13 -16.08 -17.72
CA TYR A 598 -27.21 -15.59 -18.72
C TYR A 598 -26.00 -14.91 -18.08
N ARG A 599 -24.81 -15.16 -18.62
CA ARG A 599 -23.58 -14.46 -18.24
C ARG A 599 -22.78 -14.05 -19.47
N ALA A 600 -22.24 -12.83 -19.45
CA ALA A 600 -21.21 -12.37 -20.37
C ALA A 600 -20.07 -11.71 -19.60
N GLN A 601 -18.86 -11.74 -20.14
CA GLN A 601 -17.70 -11.05 -19.57
C GLN A 601 -17.08 -10.13 -20.60
N LEU A 602 -16.78 -8.90 -20.16
CA LEU A 602 -16.09 -7.87 -20.93
C LEU A 602 -14.67 -7.77 -20.37
N GLY A 603 -13.70 -8.28 -21.10
CA GLY A 603 -12.32 -8.37 -20.63
C GLY A 603 -11.42 -7.25 -21.15
N ARG A 604 -11.76 -6.65 -22.29
CA ARG A 604 -10.97 -5.56 -22.87
C ARG A 604 -11.74 -4.72 -23.87
N LEU A 605 -11.57 -3.40 -23.85
CA LEU A 605 -12.00 -2.46 -24.90
C LEU A 605 -10.79 -1.67 -25.41
N ALA A 606 -10.62 -1.60 -26.73
CA ALA A 606 -9.53 -0.89 -27.40
C ALA A 606 -10.08 0.05 -28.47
N ILE A 607 -9.71 1.33 -28.41
CA ILE A 607 -9.87 2.31 -29.49
C ILE A 607 -8.47 2.82 -29.84
N THR A 608 -7.89 2.24 -30.89
CA THR A 608 -6.49 2.46 -31.26
C THR A 608 -6.38 2.83 -32.74
N GLY A 609 -5.15 3.10 -33.20
CA GLY A 609 -4.83 3.09 -34.62
C GLY A 609 -4.52 1.69 -35.13
N LYS A 610 -4.10 1.60 -36.40
CA LYS A 610 -3.55 0.36 -36.97
C LYS A 610 -2.40 -0.18 -36.09
N PRO A 611 -2.30 -1.51 -35.88
CA PRO A 611 -1.20 -2.10 -35.13
C PRO A 611 0.13 -1.75 -35.76
N GLN A 612 1.12 -1.50 -34.90
CA GLN A 612 2.51 -1.29 -35.31
C GLN A 612 3.30 -2.60 -35.11
N ALA A 613 4.59 -2.57 -35.42
CA ALA A 613 5.50 -3.66 -35.08
C ALA A 613 5.53 -3.83 -33.54
N SER A 614 5.63 -5.09 -33.10
CA SER A 614 5.74 -5.41 -31.67
C SER A 614 6.89 -4.64 -31.00
N PRO A 615 6.78 -4.36 -29.69
CA PRO A 615 7.84 -3.71 -28.93
C PRO A 615 9.19 -4.42 -29.07
N THR A 616 10.26 -3.66 -29.09
CA THR A 616 11.63 -4.18 -28.98
C THR A 616 11.90 -4.63 -27.55
N ALA A 617 12.80 -5.60 -27.36
CA ALA A 617 13.21 -6.05 -26.02
C ALA A 617 13.74 -4.89 -25.18
N VAL A 618 13.56 -4.98 -23.86
CA VAL A 618 14.21 -4.05 -22.92
C VAL A 618 15.71 -4.34 -22.82
N GLU A 619 16.46 -3.31 -22.46
CA GLU A 619 17.92 -3.35 -22.35
C GLU A 619 18.36 -3.28 -20.89
N SER A 620 19.61 -3.67 -20.63
CA SER A 620 20.29 -3.43 -19.35
C SER A 620 19.53 -3.91 -18.11
N VAL A 621 18.84 -5.06 -18.18
CA VAL A 621 18.17 -5.66 -17.02
C VAL A 621 19.21 -6.01 -15.95
N ALA A 622 19.02 -5.52 -14.73
CA ALA A 622 19.95 -5.67 -13.63
C ALA A 622 19.23 -5.95 -12.29
N ILE A 623 19.93 -6.64 -11.39
CA ILE A 623 19.53 -6.79 -9.99
C ILE A 623 20.17 -5.66 -9.19
N ASP A 624 19.38 -4.64 -8.86
CA ASP A 624 19.82 -3.47 -8.08
C ASP A 624 20.17 -3.83 -6.63
N SER A 625 19.37 -4.71 -6.02
CA SER A 625 19.66 -5.26 -4.69
C SER A 625 18.96 -6.61 -4.48
N ARG A 626 19.50 -7.41 -3.56
CA ARG A 626 18.91 -8.69 -3.16
C ARG A 626 19.18 -8.98 -1.67
N VAL A 627 18.19 -9.54 -0.98
CA VAL A 627 18.31 -10.09 0.37
C VAL A 627 17.69 -11.48 0.39
N PHE A 628 18.31 -12.41 1.10
CA PHE A 628 17.80 -13.78 1.31
C PHE A 628 17.31 -13.94 2.73
N ASP A 629 16.30 -14.79 2.92
CA ASP A 629 15.95 -15.27 4.25
C ASP A 629 17.05 -16.16 4.85
N GLU A 630 16.95 -16.49 6.14
CA GLU A 630 18.00 -17.23 6.85
C GLU A 630 18.30 -18.61 6.30
N GLU A 631 17.30 -19.26 5.68
CA GLU A 631 17.42 -20.59 5.08
C GLU A 631 17.85 -20.54 3.61
N GLY A 632 17.96 -19.35 3.00
CA GLY A 632 18.24 -19.20 1.58
C GLY A 632 17.16 -19.80 0.69
N LYS A 633 15.91 -19.79 1.18
CA LYS A 633 14.70 -20.29 0.52
C LYS A 633 13.94 -19.17 -0.20
N TYR A 634 13.93 -17.97 0.35
CA TYR A 634 13.22 -16.82 -0.20
C TYR A 634 14.18 -15.66 -0.46
N ALA A 635 13.89 -14.85 -1.49
CA ALA A 635 14.65 -13.66 -1.83
C ALA A 635 13.74 -12.45 -2.08
N GLY A 636 14.12 -11.30 -1.54
CA GLY A 636 13.61 -10.00 -1.99
C GLY A 636 14.56 -9.46 -3.05
N VAL A 637 14.07 -9.14 -4.25
CA VAL A 637 14.92 -8.74 -5.39
C VAL A 637 14.38 -7.47 -6.03
N ASN A 638 15.19 -6.41 -6.04
CA ASN A 638 14.88 -5.21 -6.80
C ASN A 638 15.52 -5.30 -8.19
N LEU A 639 14.70 -5.20 -9.23
CA LEU A 639 15.11 -5.18 -10.63
C LEU A 639 15.01 -3.75 -11.19
N GLY A 640 15.93 -3.42 -12.09
CA GLY A 640 15.89 -2.21 -12.91
C GLY A 640 16.29 -2.52 -14.35
N TRP A 641 15.79 -1.74 -15.31
CA TRP A 641 16.13 -1.87 -16.73
C TRP A 641 15.96 -0.55 -17.49
N GLN A 642 16.34 -0.56 -18.77
CA GLN A 642 16.16 0.56 -19.70
C GLN A 642 15.12 0.19 -20.76
N ALA A 643 14.18 1.10 -21.00
CA ALA A 643 13.24 0.98 -22.10
C ALA A 643 13.93 1.39 -23.41
N ALA A 644 13.93 0.51 -24.42
CA ALA A 644 14.40 0.87 -25.76
C ALA A 644 13.50 1.93 -26.43
N SER A 645 12.19 1.89 -26.12
CA SER A 645 11.21 2.92 -26.46
C SER A 645 10.03 2.82 -25.49
N THR A 646 9.46 3.97 -25.13
CA THR A 646 8.22 4.06 -24.33
C THR A 646 7.00 4.33 -25.20
N LYS A 647 7.18 4.50 -26.51
CA LYS A 647 6.09 4.83 -27.43
C LYS A 647 5.13 3.64 -27.55
N HIS A 648 3.84 3.88 -27.27
CA HIS A 648 2.76 2.88 -27.35
C HIS A 648 2.95 1.65 -26.44
N LEU A 649 3.86 1.75 -25.46
CA LEU A 649 4.01 0.71 -24.44
C LEU A 649 2.85 0.82 -23.44
N ASP A 650 2.35 -0.33 -23.01
CA ASP A 650 1.32 -0.44 -21.97
C ASP A 650 1.95 -0.83 -20.62
N HIS A 651 2.70 -1.93 -20.59
CA HIS A 651 3.38 -2.40 -19.38
C HIS A 651 4.53 -3.37 -19.70
N TYR A 652 5.18 -3.87 -18.65
CA TYR A 652 6.19 -4.92 -18.66
C TYR A 652 5.72 -6.13 -17.85
N GLU A 653 6.00 -7.32 -18.35
CA GLU A 653 5.77 -8.60 -17.67
C GLU A 653 7.12 -9.19 -17.23
N ILE A 654 7.20 -9.63 -15.97
CA ILE A 654 8.40 -10.21 -15.37
C ILE A 654 8.23 -11.73 -15.29
N TYR A 655 9.24 -12.47 -15.75
CA TYR A 655 9.21 -13.94 -15.78
C TYR A 655 10.45 -14.58 -15.19
N GLN A 656 10.26 -15.76 -14.60
CA GLN A 656 11.30 -16.75 -14.40
C GLN A 656 11.40 -17.66 -15.63
N ARG A 657 12.62 -17.93 -16.11
CA ARG A 657 12.89 -19.01 -17.09
C ARG A 657 12.99 -20.34 -16.37
N ASN A 658 12.19 -21.32 -16.78
CA ASN A 658 12.30 -22.70 -16.31
C ASN A 658 13.33 -23.48 -17.15
N GLN A 659 13.89 -24.55 -16.59
CA GLN A 659 14.87 -25.41 -17.26
C GLN A 659 14.39 -25.96 -18.61
N ASN A 660 13.09 -26.28 -18.73
CA ASN A 660 12.49 -26.78 -19.97
C ASN A 660 12.16 -25.67 -20.99
N GLY A 661 12.66 -24.45 -20.78
CA GLY A 661 12.40 -23.28 -21.62
C GLY A 661 11.05 -22.60 -21.42
N SER A 662 10.14 -23.18 -20.62
CA SER A 662 8.87 -22.53 -20.27
C SER A 662 9.09 -21.30 -19.38
N ARG A 663 8.09 -20.41 -19.31
CA ARG A 663 8.13 -19.20 -18.48
C ARG A 663 7.10 -19.27 -17.35
N SER A 664 7.50 -18.80 -16.18
CA SER A 664 6.63 -18.62 -15.02
C SER A 664 6.47 -17.14 -14.72
N PHE A 665 5.23 -16.65 -14.70
CA PHE A 665 4.91 -15.24 -14.48
C PHE A 665 5.17 -14.85 -13.02
N LEU A 666 5.89 -13.75 -12.82
CA LEU A 666 6.24 -13.26 -11.49
C LEU A 666 5.56 -11.93 -11.12
N GLY A 667 5.09 -11.17 -12.10
CA GLY A 667 4.41 -9.88 -11.89
C GLY A 667 4.44 -9.00 -13.12
N ALA A 668 3.80 -7.83 -13.02
CA ALA A 668 3.78 -6.81 -14.07
C ALA A 668 3.90 -5.40 -13.48
N THR A 669 4.37 -4.46 -14.29
CA THR A 669 4.49 -3.03 -13.94
C THR A 669 4.55 -2.16 -15.18
N ASP A 670 4.10 -0.92 -15.06
CA ASP A 670 4.17 0.14 -16.07
C ASP A 670 5.47 0.98 -16.02
N THR A 671 6.39 0.68 -15.09
CA THR A 671 7.68 1.38 -14.94
C THR A 671 8.87 0.47 -15.26
N THR A 672 10.08 1.04 -15.28
CA THR A 672 11.32 0.32 -15.63
C THR A 672 12.07 -0.26 -14.43
N ASN A 673 11.34 -0.55 -13.35
CA ASN A 673 11.85 -1.21 -12.16
C ASN A 673 10.75 -2.07 -11.52
N PHE A 674 11.13 -3.13 -10.81
CA PHE A 674 10.18 -4.02 -10.16
C PHE A 674 10.77 -4.68 -8.93
N TYR A 675 10.00 -4.73 -7.84
CA TYR A 675 10.37 -5.45 -6.63
C TYR A 675 9.69 -6.83 -6.60
N LEU A 676 10.50 -7.88 -6.69
CA LEU A 676 10.08 -9.25 -6.45
C LEU A 676 10.13 -9.54 -4.96
N ASN A 677 8.98 -9.46 -4.31
CA ASN A 677 8.87 -9.86 -2.92
C ASN A 677 8.83 -11.39 -2.79
N ALA A 678 9.55 -11.92 -1.79
CA ALA A 678 9.53 -13.32 -1.40
C ALA A 678 9.62 -14.32 -2.57
N LEU A 679 10.49 -14.05 -3.56
CA LEU A 679 10.76 -14.99 -4.64
C LEU A 679 11.21 -16.32 -4.02
N GLU A 680 10.51 -17.41 -4.30
CA GLU A 680 10.83 -18.72 -3.74
C GLU A 680 11.86 -19.44 -4.61
N ARG A 681 12.84 -20.05 -3.95
CA ARG A 681 13.83 -20.90 -4.59
C ARG A 681 13.18 -22.19 -5.09
N THR A 682 13.21 -22.41 -6.39
CA THR A 682 12.64 -23.62 -7.01
C THR A 682 13.68 -24.72 -7.20
N GLY A 683 13.45 -25.90 -6.59
CA GLY A 683 14.30 -27.08 -6.76
C GLY A 683 15.65 -26.98 -6.04
N GLN A 684 16.62 -27.83 -6.43
CA GLN A 684 17.98 -27.81 -5.86
C GLN A 684 18.93 -26.83 -6.57
N GLN A 685 18.42 -26.01 -7.48
CA GLN A 685 19.25 -25.07 -8.23
C GLN A 685 19.74 -23.95 -7.32
N ASN A 686 20.98 -23.53 -7.52
CA ASN A 686 21.57 -22.34 -6.89
C ASN A 686 21.34 -21.07 -7.73
N GLU A 687 20.54 -21.14 -8.80
CA GLU A 687 20.35 -20.02 -9.74
C GLU A 687 18.88 -19.90 -10.17
N THR A 688 18.43 -18.66 -10.37
CA THR A 688 17.14 -18.33 -10.97
C THR A 688 17.34 -17.31 -12.08
N ASP A 689 16.91 -17.67 -13.29
CA ASP A 689 16.98 -16.82 -14.46
C ASP A 689 15.73 -15.96 -14.58
N LEU A 690 15.92 -14.64 -14.60
CA LEU A 690 14.87 -13.62 -14.70
C LEU A 690 14.91 -12.95 -16.08
N MET A 691 13.74 -12.61 -16.60
CA MET A 691 13.57 -11.87 -17.86
C MET A 691 12.40 -10.91 -17.79
N VAL A 692 12.46 -9.87 -18.62
CA VAL A 692 11.41 -8.84 -18.76
C VAL A 692 10.89 -8.83 -20.19
N VAL A 693 9.57 -8.74 -20.36
CA VAL A 693 8.89 -8.70 -21.65
C VAL A 693 8.06 -7.41 -21.75
N PRO A 694 8.32 -6.52 -22.72
CA PRO A 694 7.47 -5.36 -22.96
C PRO A 694 6.16 -5.74 -23.68
N VAL A 695 5.07 -5.07 -23.31
CA VAL A 695 3.73 -5.24 -23.89
C VAL A 695 3.21 -3.90 -24.39
N ASP A 696 2.69 -3.85 -25.61
CA ASP A 696 2.10 -2.63 -26.19
C ASP A 696 0.59 -2.50 -25.94
N ILE A 697 0.07 -1.32 -26.30
CA ILE A 697 -1.36 -0.99 -26.28
C ILE A 697 -2.23 -1.83 -27.23
N TRP A 698 -1.65 -2.62 -28.14
CA TRP A 698 -2.37 -3.60 -28.98
C TRP A 698 -2.33 -5.02 -28.37
N ASN A 699 -1.81 -5.16 -27.15
CA ASN A 699 -1.61 -6.42 -26.43
C ASN A 699 -0.69 -7.41 -27.20
N GLN A 700 0.31 -6.85 -27.88
CA GLN A 700 1.42 -7.60 -28.48
C GLN A 700 2.60 -7.61 -27.51
N ARG A 701 3.17 -8.79 -27.31
CA ARG A 701 4.38 -8.99 -26.49
C ARG A 701 5.60 -8.89 -27.39
N GLY A 702 6.56 -8.07 -26.98
CA GLY A 702 7.88 -8.00 -27.60
C GLY A 702 8.75 -9.23 -27.30
N PRO A 703 9.97 -9.30 -27.85
CA PRO A 703 10.95 -10.29 -27.45
C PRO A 703 11.31 -10.12 -25.96
N ALA A 704 11.63 -11.23 -25.28
CA ALA A 704 12.14 -11.16 -23.91
C ALA A 704 13.54 -10.54 -23.87
N SER A 705 13.85 -9.85 -22.77
CA SER A 705 15.19 -9.35 -22.49
C SER A 705 16.24 -10.47 -22.48
N LYS A 706 17.51 -10.08 -22.53
CA LYS A 706 18.60 -10.96 -22.09
C LYS A 706 18.33 -11.42 -20.65
N VAL A 707 18.70 -12.65 -20.35
CA VAL A 707 18.48 -13.25 -19.02
C VAL A 707 19.40 -12.60 -17.99
N THR A 708 18.84 -12.31 -16.82
CA THR A 708 19.57 -11.88 -15.63
C THR A 708 19.48 -12.96 -14.55
N THR A 709 20.60 -13.46 -14.07
CA THR A 709 20.62 -14.61 -13.15
C THR A 709 20.81 -14.19 -11.69
N LEU A 710 19.83 -14.52 -10.85
CA LEU A 710 19.94 -14.45 -9.39
C LEU A 710 20.69 -15.70 -8.88
N LYS A 711 21.81 -15.49 -8.17
CA LYS A 711 22.57 -16.56 -7.51
C LYS A 711 22.15 -16.71 -6.05
N TRP A 712 21.65 -17.89 -5.69
CA TRP A 712 21.22 -18.27 -4.35
C TRP A 712 22.40 -18.69 -3.46
N PRO A 713 22.34 -18.45 -2.14
CA PRO A 713 23.28 -19.07 -1.20
C PRO A 713 23.12 -20.59 -1.17
N ASP A 714 24.22 -21.34 -0.98
CA ASP A 714 24.16 -22.80 -0.87
C ASP A 714 23.47 -23.23 0.45
N ASN A 715 22.30 -23.86 0.32
CA ASN A 715 21.49 -24.35 1.44
C ASN A 715 21.43 -25.88 1.54
N ARG A 716 22.27 -26.62 0.77
CA ARG A 716 22.24 -28.09 0.76
C ARG A 716 22.73 -28.70 2.08
N LYS A 717 23.81 -28.15 2.65
CA LYS A 717 24.32 -28.57 3.97
C LYS A 717 23.49 -27.93 5.09
N PRO A 718 23.12 -28.67 6.14
CA PRO A 718 22.31 -28.12 7.22
C PRO A 718 23.08 -27.07 8.02
N LYS A 719 22.40 -26.04 8.52
CA LYS A 719 22.91 -25.05 9.46
C LYS A 719 22.64 -25.56 10.88
N ALA A 720 23.70 -25.85 11.64
CA ALA A 720 23.57 -26.25 13.05
C ALA A 720 23.23 -25.03 13.93
N ALA A 721 22.20 -25.14 14.74
CA ALA A 721 21.80 -24.11 15.71
C ALA A 721 21.04 -24.73 16.90
N PHE A 722 21.14 -24.12 18.08
CA PHE A 722 20.41 -24.55 19.27
C PHE A 722 20.15 -23.43 20.27
N THR A 723 19.22 -23.68 21.19
CA THR A 723 18.96 -22.85 22.38
C THR A 723 19.06 -23.69 23.66
N VAL A 724 19.21 -23.04 24.81
CA VAL A 724 19.37 -23.69 26.12
C VAL A 724 18.42 -23.05 27.13
N ASP A 725 17.81 -23.85 28.01
CA ASP A 725 16.88 -23.35 29.03
C ASP A 725 17.56 -22.48 30.10
N ARG A 726 18.82 -22.79 30.44
CA ARG A 726 19.65 -22.02 31.37
C ARG A 726 21.15 -22.23 31.10
N THR A 727 21.94 -21.19 31.33
CA THR A 727 23.40 -21.18 31.14
C THR A 727 24.16 -20.98 32.44
N LEU A 728 23.49 -20.62 33.53
CA LEU A 728 24.03 -20.47 34.86
C LEU A 728 23.23 -21.32 35.84
N ALA A 729 23.89 -22.25 36.55
CA ALA A 729 23.23 -23.17 37.47
C ALA A 729 24.15 -23.69 38.57
N SER A 730 23.61 -24.34 39.59
CA SER A 730 24.39 -25.00 40.65
C SER A 730 24.85 -26.41 40.24
N PRO A 731 25.92 -26.94 40.88
CA PRO A 731 26.33 -28.34 40.71
C PRO A 731 25.15 -29.31 40.88
N GLY A 732 25.09 -30.34 40.02
CA GLY A 732 24.00 -31.33 39.99
C GLY A 732 22.76 -30.89 39.20
N SER A 733 22.72 -29.66 38.70
CA SER A 733 21.61 -29.18 37.88
C SER A 733 21.57 -29.86 36.51
N THR A 734 20.35 -30.05 36.03
CA THR A 734 20.05 -30.58 34.70
C THR A 734 19.71 -29.43 33.74
N ILE A 735 20.33 -29.46 32.57
CA ILE A 735 20.25 -28.43 31.52
C ILE A 735 19.59 -29.03 30.28
N LYS A 736 18.59 -28.35 29.73
CA LYS A 736 17.83 -28.79 28.54
C LYS A 736 18.28 -28.03 27.31
N PHE A 737 18.65 -28.77 26.26
CA PHE A 737 19.04 -28.22 24.97
C PHE A 737 17.95 -28.44 23.94
N THR A 738 17.61 -27.40 23.17
CA THR A 738 16.63 -27.48 22.08
C THR A 738 17.33 -27.23 20.76
N ASN A 739 17.32 -28.21 19.86
CA ASN A 739 17.84 -28.06 18.50
C ASN A 739 16.95 -27.13 17.68
N THR A 740 17.58 -26.10 17.09
CA THR A 740 16.97 -25.14 16.17
C THR A 740 17.69 -25.13 14.81
N SER A 741 18.44 -26.19 14.48
CA SER A 741 19.09 -26.36 13.18
C SER A 741 18.09 -26.32 12.02
N SER A 742 18.56 -25.96 10.83
CA SER A 742 17.72 -25.84 9.62
C SER A 742 16.95 -27.14 9.32
N LYS A 743 15.75 -26.99 8.72
CA LYS A 743 14.80 -28.08 8.50
C LYS A 743 15.33 -29.26 7.67
N ASN A 744 16.38 -29.04 6.87
CA ASN A 744 17.02 -30.07 6.05
C ASN A 744 18.02 -30.96 6.81
N ALA A 745 18.21 -30.78 8.13
CA ALA A 745 19.02 -31.66 8.98
C ALA A 745 18.28 -32.98 9.27
N THR A 746 18.95 -34.13 9.05
CA THR A 746 18.38 -35.47 9.30
C THR A 746 18.96 -36.16 10.52
N SER A 747 20.15 -35.75 10.99
CA SER A 747 20.73 -36.28 12.23
C SER A 747 21.58 -35.23 12.96
N PHE A 748 21.78 -35.48 14.27
CA PHE A 748 22.43 -34.57 15.20
C PHE A 748 23.50 -35.29 16.00
N LYS A 749 24.62 -34.61 16.28
CA LYS A 749 25.65 -35.07 17.23
C LYS A 749 26.03 -33.92 18.15
N TRP A 750 25.83 -34.14 19.44
CA TRP A 750 26.15 -33.20 20.50
C TRP A 750 27.42 -33.59 21.23
N GLN A 751 28.17 -32.59 21.69
CA GLN A 751 29.29 -32.74 22.62
C GLN A 751 29.15 -31.73 23.76
N PHE A 752 29.25 -32.23 24.99
CA PHE A 752 29.09 -31.48 26.24
C PHE A 752 30.35 -31.66 27.09
N THR A 753 31.28 -30.71 27.07
CA THR A 753 32.51 -30.83 27.86
C THR A 753 32.21 -30.80 29.35
N GLY A 754 32.73 -31.72 30.16
CA GLY A 754 32.58 -31.70 31.62
C GLY A 754 31.19 -32.06 32.18
N ALA A 755 30.25 -32.46 31.32
CA ALA A 755 28.95 -32.97 31.73
C ALA A 755 29.00 -34.48 32.06
N LYS A 756 28.04 -34.99 32.83
CA LYS A 756 27.94 -36.44 33.15
C LYS A 756 27.76 -37.29 31.89
N GLN A 757 26.94 -36.80 30.96
CA GLN A 757 26.81 -37.35 29.61
C GLN A 757 27.53 -36.42 28.63
N THR A 758 28.70 -36.86 28.13
CA THR A 758 29.60 -36.03 27.31
C THR A 758 29.18 -35.94 25.83
N SER A 759 28.27 -36.79 25.36
CA SER A 759 27.75 -36.76 23.99
C SER A 759 26.31 -37.26 23.89
N SER A 760 25.60 -36.85 22.83
CA SER A 760 24.24 -37.32 22.54
C SER A 760 23.92 -37.25 21.04
N THR A 761 23.02 -38.10 20.57
CA THR A 761 22.41 -38.04 19.23
C THR A 761 20.94 -37.65 19.26
N ALA A 762 20.37 -37.44 20.45
CA ALA A 762 18.98 -37.02 20.60
C ALA A 762 18.78 -35.63 19.98
N LYS A 763 17.59 -35.39 19.43
CA LYS A 763 17.23 -34.07 18.85
C LYS A 763 17.31 -32.96 19.91
N ASN A 764 16.76 -33.19 21.10
CA ASN A 764 16.74 -32.25 22.22
C ASN A 764 17.26 -32.94 23.49
N PRO A 765 18.58 -32.99 23.73
CA PRO A 765 19.14 -33.70 24.87
C PRO A 765 18.98 -32.90 26.17
N THR A 766 18.98 -33.65 27.28
CA THR A 766 18.95 -33.11 28.64
C THR A 766 20.15 -33.66 29.40
N VAL A 767 20.99 -32.79 29.98
CA VAL A 767 22.32 -33.16 30.46
C VAL A 767 22.60 -32.55 31.85
N THR A 768 23.20 -33.33 32.75
CA THR A 768 23.57 -32.89 34.10
C THR A 768 25.06 -32.55 34.21
N TYR A 769 25.38 -31.47 34.91
CA TYR A 769 26.76 -31.08 35.23
C TYR A 769 27.01 -31.18 36.74
N ALA A 770 27.87 -32.11 37.15
CA ALA A 770 28.10 -32.39 38.58
C ALA A 770 29.15 -31.48 39.24
N LYS A 771 30.08 -30.92 38.45
CA LYS A 771 31.21 -30.14 38.96
C LYS A 771 31.10 -28.67 38.56
N ALA A 772 31.48 -27.77 39.47
CA ALA A 772 31.61 -26.35 39.18
C ALA A 772 32.64 -26.12 38.07
N GLY A 773 32.39 -25.15 37.19
CA GLY A 773 33.23 -24.85 36.04
C GLY A 773 32.48 -24.20 34.87
N THR A 774 33.22 -23.79 33.84
CA THR A 774 32.65 -23.26 32.60
C THR A 774 32.89 -24.24 31.45
N TYR A 775 31.86 -24.54 30.66
CA TYR A 775 31.86 -25.63 29.70
C TYR A 775 31.39 -25.18 28.31
N ASN A 776 31.99 -25.79 27.28
CA ASN A 776 31.64 -25.60 25.88
C ASN A 776 30.54 -26.58 25.46
N VAL A 777 29.74 -26.19 24.48
CA VAL A 777 28.74 -27.08 23.85
C VAL A 777 28.89 -27.00 22.34
N THR A 778 28.97 -28.17 21.70
CA THR A 778 29.03 -28.29 20.23
C THR A 778 27.84 -29.10 19.74
N LEU A 779 27.16 -28.59 18.71
CA LEU A 779 26.17 -29.31 17.93
C LEU A 779 26.63 -29.44 16.48
N THR A 780 26.63 -30.66 15.97
CA THR A 780 26.81 -30.98 14.55
C THR A 780 25.48 -31.45 13.96
N ALA A 781 25.00 -30.77 12.94
CA ALA A 781 23.85 -31.18 12.15
C ALA A 781 24.34 -31.81 10.83
N LYS A 782 23.70 -32.90 10.40
CA LYS A 782 24.09 -33.65 9.20
C LYS A 782 22.88 -33.99 8.34
N ASN A 783 23.09 -34.05 7.02
CA ASN A 783 22.23 -34.71 6.05
C ASN A 783 23.08 -35.44 4.99
N LYS A 784 22.45 -35.90 3.91
CA LYS A 784 23.13 -36.61 2.81
C LYS A 784 24.20 -35.77 2.08
N ASP A 785 24.05 -34.44 2.09
CA ASP A 785 24.90 -33.50 1.35
C ASP A 785 26.07 -32.96 2.21
N GLY A 786 26.11 -33.30 3.49
CA GLY A 786 27.23 -33.02 4.39
C GLY A 786 26.81 -32.67 5.82
N GLN A 787 27.74 -32.06 6.57
CA GLN A 787 27.53 -31.64 7.95
C GLN A 787 28.11 -30.25 8.22
N ARG A 788 27.54 -29.53 9.18
CA ARG A 788 28.11 -28.31 9.76
C ARG A 788 27.99 -28.36 11.28
N SER A 789 28.93 -27.72 11.97
CA SER A 789 28.96 -27.67 13.43
C SER A 789 28.92 -26.23 13.95
N VAL A 790 28.31 -26.04 15.10
CA VAL A 790 28.36 -24.79 15.88
C VAL A 790 28.89 -25.11 17.28
N THR A 791 29.91 -24.37 17.71
CA THR A 791 30.52 -24.51 19.04
C THR A 791 30.35 -23.20 19.82
N MET A 792 29.61 -23.27 20.92
CA MET A 792 29.46 -22.16 21.85
C MET A 792 30.47 -22.32 23.00
N LYS A 793 31.46 -21.44 23.05
CA LYS A 793 32.52 -21.47 24.08
C LYS A 793 32.03 -20.91 25.41
N LYS A 794 32.40 -21.54 26.52
CA LYS A 794 32.06 -21.16 27.91
C LYS A 794 30.57 -20.88 28.11
N LEU A 795 29.71 -21.61 27.40
CA LEU A 795 28.27 -21.37 27.40
C LEU A 795 27.63 -21.72 28.76
N ILE A 796 28.01 -22.86 29.34
CA ILE A 796 27.43 -23.35 30.60
C ILE A 796 28.38 -23.02 31.74
N THR A 797 27.89 -22.30 32.75
CA THR A 797 28.60 -21.96 33.99
C THR A 797 27.92 -22.63 35.16
N ILE A 798 28.66 -23.49 35.86
CA ILE A 798 28.20 -24.22 37.04
C ILE A 798 28.90 -23.65 38.27
N THR A 799 28.13 -23.15 39.24
CA THR A 799 28.66 -22.51 40.45
C THR A 799 27.74 -22.72 41.66
N PRO A 800 28.26 -23.04 42.86
CA PRO A 800 27.45 -23.11 44.08
C PRO A 800 26.67 -21.83 44.38
N LYS A 801 27.14 -20.67 43.89
CA LYS A 801 26.48 -19.36 44.06
C LYS A 801 25.12 -19.27 43.34
N ALA A 802 24.84 -20.16 42.39
CA ALA A 802 23.58 -20.21 41.65
C ALA A 802 22.59 -21.23 42.23
N LYS A 803 22.60 -21.43 43.55
CA LYS A 803 21.67 -22.33 44.25
C LYS A 803 20.29 -21.66 44.34
N GLY A 804 19.29 -22.25 43.69
CA GLY A 804 17.90 -21.72 43.66
C GLY A 804 17.56 -21.00 42.35
N ALA A 805 16.54 -20.13 42.40
CA ALA A 805 16.16 -19.29 41.26
C ALA A 805 17.14 -18.12 41.08
N LEU A 806 17.41 -17.73 39.83
CA LEU A 806 18.22 -16.55 39.54
C LEU A 806 17.50 -15.27 39.98
N THR A 807 18.28 -14.28 40.41
CA THR A 807 17.76 -12.98 40.83
C THR A 807 17.33 -12.16 39.61
N VAL A 808 16.18 -11.47 39.70
CA VAL A 808 15.79 -10.42 38.76
C VAL A 808 16.52 -9.14 39.12
N LEU A 809 17.58 -8.82 38.37
CA LEU A 809 18.46 -7.68 38.60
C LEU A 809 17.89 -6.36 38.08
N SER A 810 16.91 -6.41 37.18
CA SER A 810 16.36 -5.23 36.49
C SER A 810 15.24 -4.52 37.23
N LYS A 811 14.67 -5.11 38.28
CA LYS A 811 13.50 -4.54 38.96
C LYS A 811 13.78 -3.11 39.43
N ASN A 812 13.00 -2.14 38.95
CA ASN A 812 13.16 -0.71 39.20
C ASN A 812 14.52 -0.12 38.79
N ALA A 813 15.23 -0.76 37.85
CA ALA A 813 16.50 -0.26 37.33
C ALA A 813 16.32 1.11 36.66
N LYS A 814 17.38 1.92 36.63
CA LYS A 814 17.38 3.18 35.86
C LYS A 814 17.35 2.84 34.38
N THR A 815 16.50 3.53 33.62
CA THR A 815 16.27 3.23 32.20
C THR A 815 16.55 4.43 31.29
N SER A 816 16.99 4.14 30.08
CA SER A 816 17.08 5.09 28.97
C SER A 816 16.70 4.39 27.66
N ALA A 817 16.11 5.10 26.71
CA ALA A 817 15.65 4.50 25.47
C ALA A 817 15.81 5.45 24.27
N SER A 818 15.69 4.90 23.06
CA SER A 818 15.67 5.67 21.80
C SER A 818 14.50 6.66 21.73
N GLY A 819 13.41 6.37 22.43
CA GLY A 819 12.23 7.20 22.52
C GLY A 819 11.12 6.53 23.31
N TYR A 820 10.00 7.23 23.47
CA TYR A 820 8.75 6.65 23.92
C TYR A 820 7.57 7.50 23.43
N THR A 821 6.40 6.89 23.30
CA THR A 821 5.16 7.49 22.78
C THR A 821 4.53 8.53 23.71
N ASN A 822 4.46 8.25 25.02
CA ASN A 822 3.96 9.16 26.06
C ASN A 822 4.47 8.76 27.46
N SER A 823 4.26 9.61 28.46
CA SER A 823 4.78 9.40 29.83
C SER A 823 4.28 8.12 30.52
N SER A 824 3.10 7.63 30.15
CA SER A 824 2.53 6.37 30.66
C SER A 824 3.14 5.14 29.99
N GLU A 825 3.87 5.32 28.89
CA GLU A 825 4.59 4.27 28.16
C GLU A 825 6.12 4.47 28.20
N ALA A 826 6.59 5.16 29.24
CA ALA A 826 8.00 5.50 29.42
C ALA A 826 8.89 4.27 29.65
N PRO A 827 10.21 4.33 29.40
CA PRO A 827 11.14 3.20 29.52
C PRO A 827 11.14 2.49 30.87
N LYS A 828 10.85 3.22 31.96
CA LYS A 828 10.75 2.67 33.32
C LYS A 828 9.61 1.66 33.50
N MET A 829 8.59 1.73 32.65
CA MET A 829 7.43 0.85 32.70
C MET A 829 7.76 -0.59 32.30
N ALA A 830 8.88 -0.83 31.60
CA ALA A 830 9.32 -2.18 31.24
C ALA A 830 10.10 -2.90 32.35
N VAL A 831 10.22 -2.31 33.54
CA VAL A 831 10.97 -2.88 34.68
C VAL A 831 10.27 -2.67 36.02
N ASP A 832 8.98 -2.36 35.99
CA ASP A 832 8.16 -2.10 37.18
C ASP A 832 7.48 -3.37 37.73
N GLY A 833 7.61 -4.50 37.02
CA GLY A 833 7.07 -5.79 37.39
C GLY A 833 5.58 -5.97 37.05
N LYS A 834 5.00 -5.14 36.19
CA LYS A 834 3.57 -5.17 35.85
C LYS A 834 3.36 -5.41 34.36
N LEU A 835 2.49 -6.37 34.03
CA LEU A 835 2.05 -6.61 32.66
C LEU A 835 0.90 -5.69 32.21
N SER A 836 0.50 -4.73 33.04
CA SER A 836 -0.50 -3.71 32.68
C SER A 836 0.13 -2.40 32.19
N THR A 837 1.45 -2.26 32.30
CA THR A 837 2.23 -1.11 31.86
C THR A 837 3.30 -1.58 30.87
N LYS A 838 3.79 -0.70 29.99
CA LYS A 838 4.77 -1.06 28.96
C LYS A 838 5.67 0.10 28.59
N TRP A 839 6.88 -0.21 28.13
CA TRP A 839 7.62 0.72 27.29
C TRP A 839 7.14 0.59 25.84
N CYS A 840 6.76 1.71 25.23
CA CYS A 840 6.37 1.77 23.83
C CYS A 840 7.13 2.87 23.10
N ALA A 841 7.71 2.55 21.94
CA ALA A 841 8.38 3.53 21.08
C ALA A 841 8.07 3.28 19.60
N THR A 842 7.90 4.36 18.84
CA THR A 842 7.55 4.38 17.42
C THR A 842 8.64 5.06 16.59
N GLY A 843 8.61 4.87 15.28
CA GLY A 843 9.57 5.43 14.34
C GLY A 843 10.54 4.38 13.79
N LYS A 844 11.54 4.84 13.02
CA LYS A 844 12.46 3.95 12.33
C LYS A 844 13.31 3.15 13.31
N ALA A 845 13.20 1.83 13.23
CA ALA A 845 14.08 0.90 13.94
C ALA A 845 15.56 1.14 13.56
N PRO A 846 16.52 0.86 14.45
CA PRO A 846 16.36 0.13 15.69
C PRO A 846 15.82 0.96 16.87
N HIS A 847 14.93 0.36 17.66
CA HIS A 847 14.55 0.89 18.98
C HIS A 847 15.47 0.33 20.05
N THR A 848 15.89 1.15 21.00
CA THR A 848 16.78 0.69 22.07
C THR A 848 16.21 0.99 23.44
N LEU A 849 16.35 0.04 24.37
CA LEU A 849 16.10 0.23 25.81
C LEU A 849 17.33 -0.27 26.56
N THR A 850 17.93 0.60 27.36
CA THR A 850 19.11 0.33 28.18
C THR A 850 18.76 0.43 29.66
N LEU A 851 19.12 -0.60 30.42
CA LEU A 851 18.95 -0.70 31.86
C LEU A 851 20.33 -0.52 32.53
N ASP A 852 20.43 0.36 33.53
CA ASP A 852 21.56 0.43 34.47
C ASP A 852 21.18 -0.30 35.77
N LEU A 853 21.82 -1.44 36.02
CA LEU A 853 21.60 -2.29 37.19
C LEU A 853 22.16 -1.67 38.49
N GLY A 854 22.86 -0.53 38.40
CA GLY A 854 23.44 0.21 39.52
C GLY A 854 24.81 -0.30 39.98
N HIS A 855 25.12 -1.58 39.72
CA HIS A 855 26.39 -2.22 40.06
C HIS A 855 26.74 -3.29 39.01
N GLN A 856 28.01 -3.74 39.00
CA GLN A 856 28.39 -4.89 38.17
C GLN A 856 27.88 -6.18 38.80
N ALA A 857 27.17 -6.98 38.01
CA ALA A 857 26.56 -8.25 38.39
C ALA A 857 26.89 -9.32 37.34
N THR A 858 26.69 -10.59 37.68
CA THR A 858 26.76 -11.67 36.69
C THR A 858 25.39 -11.81 36.04
N VAL A 859 25.29 -11.62 34.72
CA VAL A 859 24.05 -11.78 33.95
C VAL A 859 24.17 -12.99 33.03
N SER A 860 23.11 -13.78 32.92
CA SER A 860 23.09 -14.99 32.06
C SER A 860 21.83 -15.14 31.21
N ALA A 861 20.78 -14.37 31.48
CA ALA A 861 19.57 -14.40 30.67
C ALA A 861 18.80 -13.08 30.72
N VAL A 862 18.01 -12.84 29.67
CA VAL A 862 16.97 -11.80 29.63
C VAL A 862 15.66 -12.45 29.27
N LYS A 863 14.62 -12.23 30.06
CA LYS A 863 13.24 -12.63 29.75
C LYS A 863 12.43 -11.39 29.39
N LEU A 864 11.71 -11.46 28.28
CA LEU A 864 10.90 -10.37 27.76
C LEU A 864 9.43 -10.76 27.76
N ALA A 865 8.56 -9.86 28.20
CA ALA A 865 7.12 -9.90 27.96
C ALA A 865 6.78 -8.93 26.82
N HIS A 866 6.18 -9.47 25.76
CA HIS A 866 5.81 -8.74 24.54
C HIS A 866 4.33 -8.32 24.58
N ALA A 867 3.86 -7.65 23.52
CA ALA A 867 2.49 -7.15 23.39
C ALA A 867 1.40 -8.14 23.84
N LYS A 868 1.45 -9.39 23.36
CA LYS A 868 0.47 -10.42 23.74
C LYS A 868 0.49 -10.79 25.22
N ALA A 869 1.65 -10.74 25.88
CA ALA A 869 1.71 -10.99 27.32
C ALA A 869 1.00 -9.89 28.14
N GLY A 870 0.90 -8.68 27.57
CA GLY A 870 0.18 -7.56 28.14
C GLY A 870 -1.26 -7.38 27.63
N GLY A 871 -1.80 -8.36 26.90
CA GLY A 871 -3.18 -8.38 26.42
C GLY A 871 -3.41 -7.82 25.01
N GLU A 872 -2.36 -7.42 24.27
CA GLU A 872 -2.49 -6.94 22.88
C GLU A 872 -2.44 -8.08 21.84
N SER A 873 -2.67 -7.74 20.57
CA SER A 873 -2.63 -8.73 19.47
C SER A 873 -1.25 -9.42 19.36
N ALA A 874 -1.26 -10.69 18.95
CA ALA A 874 -0.05 -11.45 18.67
C ALA A 874 0.81 -10.83 17.56
N ASP A 875 0.19 -10.10 16.64
CA ASP A 875 0.88 -9.42 15.53
C ASP A 875 1.77 -8.27 16.02
N MET A 876 1.48 -7.73 17.20
CA MET A 876 2.26 -6.67 17.83
C MET A 876 3.44 -7.21 18.67
N ASN A 877 3.63 -8.53 18.76
CA ASN A 877 4.78 -9.08 19.46
C ASN A 877 6.10 -8.67 18.78
N THR A 878 7.07 -8.23 19.57
CA THR A 878 8.44 -7.97 19.10
C THR A 878 8.97 -9.18 18.35
N LYS A 879 9.47 -8.96 17.13
CA LYS A 879 9.86 -10.03 16.22
C LYS A 879 11.36 -10.28 16.22
N ALA A 880 12.17 -9.23 16.09
CA ALA A 880 13.62 -9.34 16.00
C ALA A 880 14.34 -8.34 16.90
N TRP A 881 15.29 -8.83 17.69
CA TRP A 881 16.11 -8.01 18.58
C TRP A 881 17.44 -8.65 18.94
N THR A 882 18.40 -7.82 19.34
CA THR A 882 19.68 -8.21 19.94
C THR A 882 19.70 -7.80 21.41
N ILE A 883 20.23 -8.67 22.27
CA ILE A 883 20.59 -8.34 23.65
C ILE A 883 22.08 -8.04 23.70
N GLN A 884 22.42 -6.91 24.30
CA GLN A 884 23.78 -6.44 24.50
C GLN A 884 24.06 -6.19 25.98
N VAL A 885 25.31 -6.32 26.38
CA VAL A 885 25.78 -6.03 27.75
C VAL A 885 26.99 -5.11 27.73
N SER A 886 27.19 -4.38 28.81
CA SER A 886 28.34 -3.50 29.02
C SER A 886 28.66 -3.34 30.52
N THR A 887 29.93 -3.11 30.85
CA THR A 887 30.39 -2.77 32.20
C THR A 887 30.50 -1.25 32.41
N ASP A 888 30.62 -0.47 31.34
CA ASP A 888 30.91 0.97 31.37
C ASP A 888 29.81 1.86 30.74
N GLY A 889 28.82 1.25 30.08
CA GLY A 889 27.70 1.95 29.45
C GLY A 889 28.07 2.61 28.11
N LYS A 890 29.30 2.38 27.61
CA LYS A 890 29.81 2.93 26.34
C LYS A 890 30.07 1.82 25.33
N HIS A 891 30.78 0.77 25.74
CA HIS A 891 31.14 -0.34 24.88
C HIS A 891 30.19 -1.50 25.12
N PHE A 892 29.30 -1.74 24.15
CA PHE A 892 28.32 -2.82 24.21
C PHE A 892 28.76 -4.03 23.39
N LYS A 893 28.55 -5.22 23.95
CA LYS A 893 28.81 -6.50 23.31
C LYS A 893 27.51 -7.27 23.15
N ASP A 894 27.26 -7.78 21.95
CA ASP A 894 26.15 -8.69 21.66
C ASP A 894 26.32 -10.01 22.40
N VAL A 895 25.26 -10.46 23.08
CA VAL A 895 25.25 -11.74 23.82
C VAL A 895 24.15 -12.68 23.37
N ALA A 896 23.06 -12.17 22.80
CA ALA A 896 21.99 -12.99 22.23
C ALA A 896 21.29 -12.27 21.08
N ARG A 897 20.75 -13.05 20.13
CA ARG A 897 20.01 -12.54 18.98
C ARG A 897 18.76 -13.37 18.75
N THR A 898 17.66 -12.70 18.41
CA THR A 898 16.40 -13.30 17.98
C THR A 898 15.93 -12.61 16.70
N TYR A 899 15.46 -13.38 15.72
CA TYR A 899 15.10 -12.87 14.40
C TYR A 899 13.61 -13.00 14.09
N ASP A 900 12.91 -13.97 14.69
CA ASP A 900 11.54 -14.32 14.32
C ASP A 900 10.72 -14.84 15.51
N ASN A 901 10.60 -14.01 16.55
CA ASN A 901 9.75 -14.34 17.68
C ASN A 901 8.28 -14.11 17.34
N THR A 902 7.44 -15.07 17.68
CA THR A 902 5.96 -14.96 17.66
C THR A 902 5.34 -15.17 19.04
N LYS A 903 6.16 -15.46 20.07
CA LYS A 903 5.68 -15.81 21.41
C LYS A 903 5.39 -14.57 22.24
N ALA A 904 4.39 -14.67 23.11
CA ALA A 904 4.03 -13.63 24.09
C ALA A 904 5.16 -13.35 25.09
N THR A 905 5.94 -14.39 25.44
CA THR A 905 7.11 -14.28 26.31
C THR A 905 8.29 -14.98 25.65
N SER A 906 9.48 -14.39 25.74
CA SER A 906 10.72 -14.99 25.27
C SER A 906 11.77 -15.04 26.36
N LEU A 907 12.67 -16.02 26.28
CA LEU A 907 13.84 -16.15 27.16
C LEU A 907 15.09 -16.23 26.29
N ASN A 908 15.97 -15.26 26.43
CA ASN A 908 17.27 -15.21 25.78
C ASN A 908 18.34 -15.60 26.79
N THR A 909 18.83 -16.84 26.73
CA THR A 909 19.97 -17.30 27.52
C THR A 909 21.28 -17.07 26.75
N PHE A 910 22.35 -16.77 27.47
CA PHE A 910 23.68 -16.56 26.92
C PHE A 910 24.75 -16.91 27.94
N ALA A 911 26.01 -17.01 27.50
CA ALA A 911 27.13 -17.31 28.40
C ALA A 911 27.17 -16.30 29.55
N ALA A 912 27.26 -16.79 30.79
CA ALA A 912 27.28 -15.93 31.97
C ALA A 912 28.42 -14.91 31.87
N THR A 913 28.11 -13.63 32.10
CA THR A 913 29.06 -12.53 31.88
C THR A 913 28.84 -11.41 32.88
N THR A 914 29.90 -10.67 33.19
CA THR A 914 29.83 -9.52 34.08
C THR A 914 29.28 -8.31 33.32
N ALA A 915 28.21 -7.70 33.84
CA ALA A 915 27.58 -6.53 33.24
C ALA A 915 27.02 -5.60 34.32
N ARG A 916 27.03 -4.29 34.03
CA ARG A 916 26.26 -3.27 34.76
C ARG A 916 25.11 -2.75 33.91
N TYR A 917 25.30 -2.68 32.60
CA TYR A 917 24.31 -2.22 31.65
C TYR A 917 23.85 -3.37 30.77
N VAL A 918 22.53 -3.48 30.58
CA VAL A 918 21.93 -4.42 29.64
C VAL A 918 21.04 -3.65 28.69
N ARG A 919 21.21 -3.88 27.38
CA ARG A 919 20.47 -3.18 26.34
C ARG A 919 19.78 -4.17 25.42
N ILE A 920 18.52 -3.89 25.10
CA ILE A 920 17.83 -4.50 23.96
C ILE A 920 17.87 -3.54 22.77
N VAL A 921 18.19 -4.07 21.59
CA VAL A 921 18.16 -3.37 20.29
C VAL A 921 17.16 -4.09 19.40
N VAL A 922 16.02 -3.48 19.14
CA VAL A 922 14.90 -4.06 18.40
C VAL A 922 14.92 -3.54 16.97
N ASP A 923 15.23 -4.41 16.01
CA ASP A 923 15.28 -4.03 14.59
C ASP A 923 13.94 -4.30 13.88
N LYS A 924 13.17 -5.28 14.37
CA LYS A 924 11.81 -5.53 13.88
C LYS A 924 10.81 -5.60 15.04
N PRO A 925 10.00 -4.55 15.23
CA PRO A 925 9.19 -4.38 16.42
C PRO A 925 7.87 -5.18 16.41
N THR A 926 7.37 -5.60 15.25
CA THR A 926 6.12 -6.37 15.14
C THR A 926 6.18 -7.45 14.05
N GLN A 927 5.13 -8.25 13.91
CA GLN A 927 4.98 -9.22 12.82
C GLN A 927 4.64 -8.57 11.48
N VAL A 928 3.96 -7.44 11.54
CA VAL A 928 3.40 -6.68 10.43
C VAL A 928 4.24 -5.44 10.11
N ALA A 929 3.69 -4.47 9.40
CA ALA A 929 4.35 -3.22 9.05
C ALA A 929 4.46 -2.22 10.23
N ASP A 930 3.72 -2.44 11.32
CA ASP A 930 3.76 -1.59 12.52
C ASP A 930 5.19 -1.46 13.06
N THR A 931 5.62 -0.21 13.25
CA THR A 931 6.97 0.15 13.70
C THR A 931 7.06 0.36 15.22
N ALA A 932 5.95 0.18 15.96
CA ALA A 932 5.90 0.37 17.40
C ALA A 932 6.46 -0.86 18.16
N VAL A 933 7.58 -0.67 18.87
CA VAL A 933 8.05 -1.67 19.84
C VAL A 933 7.21 -1.59 21.11
N ARG A 934 6.81 -2.72 21.67
CA ARG A 934 6.04 -2.81 22.92
C ARG A 934 6.64 -3.87 23.83
N ILE A 935 7.37 -3.43 24.86
CA ILE A 935 7.96 -4.31 25.88
C ILE A 935 7.24 -4.04 27.20
N TYR A 936 6.49 -5.04 27.66
CA TYR A 936 5.76 -4.98 28.91
C TYR A 936 6.67 -5.23 30.12
N GLU A 937 7.64 -6.13 29.99
CA GLU A 937 8.61 -6.40 31.06
C GLU A 937 9.93 -6.90 30.46
N MET A 938 11.04 -6.48 31.05
CA MET A 938 12.41 -6.93 30.75
C MET A 938 13.12 -7.38 32.03
N ASP A 939 13.01 -8.67 32.32
CA ASP A 939 13.68 -9.34 33.44
C ASP A 939 15.13 -9.68 33.07
N VAL A 940 16.11 -9.01 33.69
CA VAL A 940 17.54 -9.37 33.60
C VAL A 940 17.86 -10.37 34.72
N LEU A 941 18.25 -11.59 34.36
CA LEU A 941 18.42 -12.69 35.31
C LEU A 941 19.90 -13.03 35.54
N GLY A 942 20.28 -13.18 36.81
CA GLY A 942 21.66 -13.44 37.18
C GLY A 942 21.95 -13.55 38.68
N LEU A 943 23.18 -13.14 39.07
CA LEU A 943 23.66 -13.07 40.46
C LEU A 943 24.08 -11.64 40.78
N ASN A 944 23.75 -11.16 41.99
CA ASN A 944 24.08 -9.81 42.49
C ASN A 944 25.59 -9.50 42.55
N SER A 945 26.47 -10.48 42.35
CA SER A 945 27.91 -10.28 42.37
C SER A 945 28.57 -10.89 41.13
N PRO A 946 29.65 -10.29 40.61
CA PRO A 946 30.44 -10.89 39.54
C PRO A 946 31.03 -12.23 39.96
N LEU A 947 31.03 -13.20 39.04
CA LEU A 947 31.86 -14.39 39.16
C LEU A 947 33.31 -14.02 38.86
N LYS A 948 34.23 -14.56 39.67
CA LYS A 948 35.68 -14.37 39.49
C LYS A 948 36.18 -15.19 38.31
#